data_AF-A0A3L8D433-F1
#
_entry.id   AF-A0A3L8D433-F1
#
_cell.length_a   1.000
_cell.length_b   1.000
_cell.length_c   1.000
_cell.angle_alpha   90.00
_cell.angle_beta   90.00
_cell.angle_gamma   90.00
#
_symmetry.space_group_name_H-M   'P 1'
#
loop_
_entity.id
_entity.type
_entity.pdbx_description
1 polymer ?
#
loop_
_entity_poly.entity_id
_entity_poly.type
_entity_poly.pdbx_seq_one_letter_code
_entity_poly.pdbx_strand_id
1 'polypeptide(L)'
;MAALNRPALPAAINPSYVKNLLRTLNVGEHQQTVLNDAFADSNVNAAARIQRFNAQLPWQLMYYAHSEKLQERLSEAAFALICQVMDMPDAIARDAVDGTSALIRPLALLGAASEQVITVPGVYLLGPKNQAAGPLVLLAPYSPEHGLKEYESERALLDELKTPGALQRWTLERLTPTERALCKTRLSANAGVPASASLASLPINGALFKRLFNDNALILAKLLTCQSSDGGQADWETIKRVLSEDLLEATSFIWGKLAYPVTVWRSYRDIKASAEDLQTHHWQPAVKSFVHGIAQLVTLRGSMEPREPSAIAQGVASTDPRWQRIDITGAARTRLQYLERSDIDLGALTLDSNLGLYVDSSTRQHYAPIEGKVYPLQPRGKRWVVGNSNIGGLYVKRNTAKKWVMESSAQTPRFNLFGRLKTWDIVRNGMNVEADGMREIQQLFPVRARLINEGLDLATHYAWTSYRNLQLLKNAPTQTTPMHQLIKDFLGVPLVLPEYTAAIEKVVLQIFAALLDPTLRHAKSRRFVVGRALDDADFVFAFTVPADQLKKIYLASKFFFPKLDHYRNYMTDVAFPISAHARASTLIHELSHIVCKTEDIAYLEAYRPFSDLIETTNDRAKGLRGTLEDIQTKALSSHSPLTHLFAVINPVTLSLEDLGETSYEESDRALAQVFALTGQVTLDAARAEFMSNAKVRLAVQLGNADTVSWLISHMGRQLHTNTP
;
A
#
# COMPACT_ATOMS: atom_id res chain seq x y z
N MET A 1 45.51 -39.18 0.13
CA MET A 1 44.07 -39.15 -0.19
C MET A 1 43.48 -40.52 0.18
N ALA A 2 42.51 -40.58 1.08
CA ALA A 2 41.83 -41.84 1.39
C ALA A 2 40.59 -41.98 0.49
N ALA A 3 40.63 -42.92 -0.46
CA ALA A 3 39.45 -43.27 -1.23
C ALA A 3 38.47 -44.04 -0.31
N LEU A 4 37.25 -43.54 -0.18
CA LEU A 4 36.19 -44.24 0.55
C LEU A 4 35.78 -45.49 -0.22
N ASN A 5 36.21 -46.66 0.24
CA ASN A 5 35.71 -47.96 -0.24
C ASN A 5 34.20 -48.06 0.03
N ARG A 6 33.39 -47.68 -0.97
CA ARG A 6 31.94 -47.90 -0.92
C ARG A 6 31.66 -49.38 -1.25
N PRO A 7 30.84 -50.09 -0.46
CA PRO A 7 30.49 -51.47 -0.77
C PRO A 7 29.75 -51.56 -2.11
N ALA A 8 29.94 -52.65 -2.83
CA ALA A 8 29.26 -52.89 -4.11
C ALA A 8 27.74 -52.97 -3.92
N LEU A 9 26.99 -52.38 -4.85
CA LEU A 9 25.53 -52.47 -4.85
C LEU A 9 25.08 -53.94 -5.01
N PRO A 10 24.01 -54.37 -4.32
CA PRO A 10 23.45 -55.71 -4.49
C PRO A 10 23.07 -55.97 -5.96
N ALA A 11 23.39 -57.15 -6.49
CA ALA A 11 23.16 -57.50 -7.91
C ALA A 11 21.67 -57.43 -8.35
N ALA A 12 20.74 -57.47 -7.40
CA ALA A 12 19.32 -57.23 -7.64
C ALA A 12 19.01 -55.79 -8.06
N ILE A 13 19.78 -54.80 -7.60
CA ILE A 13 19.64 -53.38 -7.95
C ILE A 13 20.41 -53.11 -9.27
N ASN A 14 19.95 -53.75 -10.33
CA ASN A 14 20.51 -53.59 -11.68
C ASN A 14 19.75 -52.52 -12.50
N PRO A 15 20.30 -52.05 -13.63
CA PRO A 15 19.68 -51.00 -14.45
C PRO A 15 18.26 -51.34 -14.94
N SER A 16 17.93 -52.62 -15.14
CA SER A 16 16.58 -53.05 -15.55
C SER A 16 15.58 -52.94 -14.41
N TYR A 17 15.97 -53.33 -13.19
CA TYR A 17 15.16 -53.11 -11.99
C TYR A 17 14.86 -51.62 -11.78
N VAL A 18 15.88 -50.77 -11.85
CA VAL A 18 15.71 -49.31 -11.69
C VAL A 18 14.82 -48.72 -12.80
N LYS A 19 15.00 -49.12 -14.06
CA LYS A 19 14.13 -48.67 -15.17
C LYS A 19 12.68 -49.12 -15.00
N ASN A 20 12.43 -50.32 -14.49
CA ASN A 20 11.08 -50.80 -14.24
C ASN A 20 10.43 -50.07 -13.05
N LEU A 21 11.18 -49.83 -11.97
CA LEU A 21 10.74 -49.03 -10.83
C LEU A 21 10.36 -47.60 -11.26
N LEU A 22 11.19 -46.95 -12.07
CA LEU A 22 10.91 -45.61 -12.62
C LEU A 22 9.69 -45.58 -13.55
N ARG A 23 9.42 -46.67 -14.30
CA ARG A 23 8.21 -46.79 -15.13
C ARG A 23 6.92 -47.01 -14.34
N THR A 24 7.01 -47.63 -13.16
CA THR A 24 5.87 -47.80 -12.25
C THR A 24 5.61 -46.59 -11.34
N LEU A 25 6.53 -45.62 -11.31
CA LEU A 25 6.46 -44.45 -10.43
C LEU A 25 5.59 -43.35 -11.07
N ASN A 26 4.26 -43.40 -10.86
CA ASN A 26 3.34 -42.36 -11.33
C ASN A 26 3.38 -41.11 -10.44
N VAL A 27 4.46 -40.33 -10.56
CA VAL A 27 4.68 -39.09 -9.80
C VAL A 27 3.63 -38.04 -10.13
N GLY A 28 3.20 -37.95 -11.40
CA GLY A 28 2.18 -37.03 -11.87
C GLY A 28 0.84 -37.19 -11.14
N GLU A 29 0.32 -38.42 -11.04
CA GLU A 29 -0.93 -38.72 -10.32
C GLU A 29 -0.81 -38.41 -8.81
N HIS A 30 0.29 -38.79 -8.17
CA HIS A 30 0.50 -38.48 -6.75
C HIS A 30 0.53 -36.96 -6.49
N GLN A 31 1.28 -36.21 -7.31
CA GLN A 31 1.33 -34.75 -7.19
C GLN A 31 -0.01 -34.09 -7.57
N GLN A 32 -0.79 -34.69 -8.47
CA GLN A 32 -2.14 -34.22 -8.79
C GLN A 32 -3.06 -34.32 -7.56
N THR A 33 -3.00 -35.44 -6.82
CA THR A 33 -3.75 -35.59 -5.55
C THR A 33 -3.34 -34.52 -4.55
N VAL A 34 -2.03 -34.35 -4.32
CA VAL A 34 -1.50 -33.32 -3.39
C VAL A 34 -1.93 -31.91 -3.80
N LEU A 35 -1.93 -31.60 -5.10
CA LEU A 35 -2.38 -30.30 -5.61
C LEU A 35 -3.90 -30.13 -5.38
N ASN A 36 -4.72 -31.11 -5.74
CA ASN A 36 -6.16 -31.06 -5.55
C ASN A 36 -6.53 -30.87 -4.07
N ASP A 37 -5.94 -31.64 -3.15
CA ASP A 37 -6.18 -31.51 -1.71
C ASP A 37 -5.73 -30.14 -1.15
N ALA A 38 -4.67 -29.56 -1.74
CA ALA A 38 -4.12 -28.27 -1.33
C ALA A 38 -4.92 -27.07 -1.88
N PHE A 39 -5.66 -27.24 -2.98
CA PHE A 39 -6.48 -26.22 -3.63
C PHE A 39 -7.99 -26.41 -3.41
N ALA A 40 -8.43 -27.51 -2.81
CA ALA A 40 -9.82 -27.74 -2.44
C ALA A 40 -10.38 -26.67 -1.48
N ASP A 41 -11.65 -26.28 -1.67
CA ASP A 41 -12.37 -25.33 -0.80
C ASP A 41 -12.43 -25.80 0.69
N SER A 42 -12.27 -27.12 0.95
CA SER A 42 -12.20 -27.71 2.29
C SER A 42 -10.84 -27.57 2.99
N ASN A 43 -9.80 -27.08 2.29
CA ASN A 43 -8.48 -26.92 2.89
C ASN A 43 -8.46 -25.71 3.85
N VAL A 44 -7.89 -25.89 5.05
CA VAL A 44 -7.75 -24.82 6.06
C VAL A 44 -7.05 -23.57 5.54
N ASN A 45 -6.20 -23.69 4.50
CA ASN A 45 -5.49 -22.58 3.88
C ASN A 45 -6.15 -22.03 2.61
N ALA A 46 -7.30 -22.56 2.17
CA ALA A 46 -7.94 -22.19 0.90
C ALA A 46 -8.22 -20.68 0.81
N ALA A 47 -8.86 -20.10 1.83
CA ALA A 47 -9.16 -18.67 1.90
C ALA A 47 -7.89 -17.79 1.80
N ALA A 48 -6.82 -18.15 2.50
CA ALA A 48 -5.55 -17.42 2.45
C ALA A 48 -4.85 -17.52 1.08
N ARG A 49 -4.99 -18.66 0.38
CA ARG A 49 -4.48 -18.84 -0.99
C ARG A 49 -5.25 -17.98 -1.99
N ILE A 50 -6.59 -18.00 -1.93
CA ILE A 50 -7.46 -17.16 -2.77
C ILE A 50 -7.16 -15.68 -2.53
N GLN A 51 -7.04 -15.24 -1.27
CA GLN A 51 -6.69 -13.84 -0.95
C GLN A 51 -5.35 -13.42 -1.57
N ARG A 52 -4.31 -14.26 -1.47
CA ARG A 52 -3.00 -13.99 -2.10
C ARG A 52 -3.08 -13.95 -3.62
N PHE A 53 -3.86 -14.84 -4.23
CA PHE A 53 -4.07 -14.88 -5.67
C PHE A 53 -4.80 -13.62 -6.16
N ASN A 54 -5.90 -13.24 -5.52
CA ASN A 54 -6.65 -12.02 -5.82
C ASN A 54 -5.79 -10.75 -5.67
N ALA A 55 -4.87 -10.71 -4.70
CA ALA A 55 -3.95 -9.60 -4.50
C ALA A 55 -2.80 -9.53 -5.53
N GLN A 56 -2.50 -10.61 -6.25
CA GLN A 56 -1.36 -10.71 -7.17
C GLN A 56 -1.76 -10.74 -8.65
N LEU A 57 -2.72 -11.59 -9.02
CA LEU A 57 -3.11 -11.84 -10.42
C LEU A 57 -3.43 -10.55 -11.20
N PRO A 58 -4.23 -9.59 -10.67
CA PRO A 58 -4.62 -8.42 -11.45
C PRO A 58 -3.41 -7.59 -11.87
N TRP A 59 -2.48 -7.37 -10.94
CA TRP A 59 -1.24 -6.64 -11.18
C TRP A 59 -0.28 -7.40 -12.11
N GLN A 60 -0.19 -8.73 -11.97
CA GLN A 60 0.62 -9.57 -12.86
C GLN A 60 0.12 -9.52 -14.30
N LEU A 61 -1.19 -9.69 -14.51
CA LEU A 61 -1.75 -9.71 -15.86
C LEU A 61 -1.80 -8.30 -16.49
N MET A 62 -2.09 -7.25 -15.73
CA MET A 62 -1.98 -5.87 -16.24
C MET A 62 -0.54 -5.50 -16.58
N TYR A 63 0.45 -5.93 -15.79
CA TYR A 63 1.88 -5.72 -16.12
C TYR A 63 2.28 -6.47 -17.39
N TYR A 64 1.88 -7.76 -17.50
CA TYR A 64 2.17 -8.54 -18.70
C TYR A 64 1.51 -7.93 -19.95
N ALA A 65 0.22 -7.59 -19.88
CA ALA A 65 -0.49 -6.90 -20.96
C ALA A 65 0.15 -5.56 -21.34
N HIS A 66 0.68 -4.80 -20.38
CA HIS A 66 1.42 -3.58 -20.66
C HIS A 66 2.72 -3.88 -21.41
N SER A 67 3.44 -4.94 -21.04
CA SER A 67 4.65 -5.37 -21.76
C SER A 67 4.37 -5.83 -23.19
N GLU A 68 3.22 -6.47 -23.44
CA GLU A 68 2.76 -6.85 -24.77
C GLU A 68 2.33 -5.62 -25.60
N LYS A 69 1.67 -4.62 -24.98
CA LYS A 69 1.38 -3.31 -25.61
C LYS A 69 2.66 -2.58 -26.02
N LEU A 70 3.67 -2.53 -25.15
CA LEU A 70 4.97 -1.91 -25.45
C LEU A 70 5.76 -2.63 -26.55
N GLN A 71 5.41 -3.88 -26.87
CA GLN A 71 5.99 -4.66 -27.96
C GLN A 71 5.08 -4.68 -29.21
N GLU A 72 4.07 -3.80 -29.27
CA GLU A 72 3.12 -3.64 -30.37
C GLU A 72 2.30 -4.91 -30.67
N ARG A 73 2.24 -5.88 -29.74
CA ARG A 73 1.45 -7.11 -29.85
C ARG A 73 0.05 -7.00 -29.25
N LEU A 74 -0.21 -5.95 -28.48
CA LEU A 74 -1.54 -5.52 -28.06
C LEU A 74 -1.77 -4.05 -28.39
N SER A 75 -2.95 -3.73 -28.91
CA SER A 75 -3.44 -2.38 -29.09
C SER A 75 -3.78 -1.71 -27.77
N GLU A 76 -3.90 -0.39 -27.79
CA GLU A 76 -4.38 0.37 -26.64
C GLU A 76 -5.81 -0.01 -26.22
N ALA A 77 -6.67 -0.39 -27.19
CA ALA A 77 -8.02 -0.84 -26.92
C ALA A 77 -8.04 -2.21 -26.21
N ALA A 78 -7.24 -3.17 -26.70
CA ALA A 78 -7.07 -4.48 -26.05
C ALA A 78 -6.50 -4.35 -24.62
N PHE A 79 -5.48 -3.51 -24.44
CA PHE A 79 -4.92 -3.22 -23.13
C PHE A 79 -5.97 -2.59 -22.18
N ALA A 80 -6.76 -1.64 -22.67
CA ALA A 80 -7.83 -1.01 -21.89
C ALA A 80 -8.92 -2.01 -21.46
N LEU A 81 -9.28 -2.99 -22.31
CA LEU A 81 -10.21 -4.06 -21.95
C LEU A 81 -9.65 -4.92 -20.80
N ILE A 82 -8.37 -5.30 -20.86
CA ILE A 82 -7.72 -6.08 -19.80
C ILE A 82 -7.70 -5.31 -18.48
N CYS A 83 -7.31 -4.03 -18.52
CA CYS A 83 -7.36 -3.15 -17.35
C CYS A 83 -8.77 -3.03 -16.77
N GLN A 84 -9.81 -2.90 -17.61
CA GLN A 84 -11.20 -2.84 -17.12
C GLN A 84 -11.60 -4.11 -16.37
N VAL A 85 -11.24 -5.30 -16.87
CA VAL A 85 -11.60 -6.57 -16.20
C VAL A 85 -10.76 -6.80 -14.94
N MET A 86 -9.46 -6.51 -14.97
CA MET A 86 -8.56 -6.82 -13.85
C MET A 86 -8.64 -5.79 -12.72
N ASP A 87 -8.87 -4.51 -13.02
CA ASP A 87 -9.14 -3.51 -12.00
C ASP A 87 -10.61 -3.58 -11.53
N MET A 88 -11.59 -3.92 -12.37
CA MET A 88 -13.01 -3.99 -11.98
C MET A 88 -13.58 -5.40 -12.23
N PRO A 89 -13.30 -6.38 -11.33
CA PRO A 89 -13.62 -7.79 -11.55
C PRO A 89 -15.10 -8.14 -11.42
N ASP A 90 -15.84 -7.42 -10.57
CA ASP A 90 -17.30 -7.56 -10.46
C ASP A 90 -17.96 -6.81 -11.62
N ALA A 91 -18.80 -7.50 -12.40
CA ALA A 91 -19.38 -6.93 -13.60
C ALA A 91 -20.39 -5.83 -13.29
N ILE A 92 -21.15 -5.92 -12.20
CA ILE A 92 -22.12 -4.91 -11.78
C ILE A 92 -21.41 -3.64 -11.31
N ALA A 93 -20.31 -3.80 -10.57
CA ALA A 93 -19.49 -2.68 -10.12
C ALA A 93 -18.84 -1.96 -11.30
N ARG A 94 -18.25 -2.71 -12.24
CA ARG A 94 -17.71 -2.18 -13.49
C ARG A 94 -18.78 -1.42 -14.30
N ASP A 95 -19.96 -1.99 -14.42
CA ASP A 95 -21.08 -1.41 -15.17
C ASP A 95 -21.64 -0.12 -14.55
N ALA A 96 -21.37 0.12 -13.27
CA ALA A 96 -21.64 1.40 -12.63
C ALA A 96 -20.66 2.52 -13.06
N VAL A 97 -19.52 2.20 -13.67
CA VAL A 97 -18.54 3.18 -14.20
C VAL A 97 -18.87 3.53 -15.64
N ASP A 98 -18.97 4.82 -15.93
CA ASP A 98 -19.39 5.31 -17.23
C ASP A 98 -18.27 5.12 -18.28
N GLY A 99 -18.65 4.73 -19.50
CA GLY A 99 -17.69 4.43 -20.57
C GLY A 99 -16.92 3.12 -20.41
N THR A 100 -17.25 2.26 -19.43
CA THR A 100 -16.80 0.87 -19.44
C THR A 100 -17.55 0.07 -20.51
N SER A 101 -16.83 -0.85 -21.14
CA SER A 101 -17.35 -1.67 -22.25
C SER A 101 -16.84 -3.10 -22.22
N ALA A 102 -15.87 -3.44 -21.36
CA ALA A 102 -15.31 -4.77 -21.30
C ALA A 102 -16.31 -5.81 -20.75
N LEU A 103 -16.20 -7.02 -21.28
CA LEU A 103 -16.72 -8.26 -20.73
C LEU A 103 -15.57 -9.27 -20.65
N ILE A 104 -15.70 -10.26 -19.77
CA ILE A 104 -14.90 -11.48 -19.81
C ILE A 104 -15.83 -12.69 -19.83
N ARG A 105 -15.54 -13.66 -20.69
CA ARG A 105 -16.27 -14.92 -20.83
C ARG A 105 -15.28 -16.08 -21.03
N PRO A 106 -15.59 -17.32 -20.65
CA PRO A 106 -14.75 -18.45 -21.02
C PRO A 106 -14.85 -18.68 -22.54
N LEU A 107 -13.82 -19.28 -23.13
CA LEU A 107 -13.86 -19.75 -24.52
C LEU A 107 -14.84 -20.93 -24.59
N ALA A 108 -15.97 -20.74 -25.24
CA ALA A 108 -17.03 -21.74 -25.35
C ALA A 108 -17.50 -21.88 -26.81
N LEU A 109 -17.68 -23.13 -27.26
CA LEU A 109 -17.98 -23.48 -28.65
C LEU A 109 -19.37 -24.12 -28.78
N LEU A 110 -20.19 -23.52 -29.64
CA LEU A 110 -21.49 -24.04 -30.08
C LEU A 110 -21.33 -24.95 -31.29
N GLY A 111 -22.18 -25.98 -31.38
CA GLY A 111 -22.35 -26.80 -32.58
C GLY A 111 -23.52 -26.34 -33.44
N ALA A 112 -24.11 -27.25 -34.21
CA ALA A 112 -25.39 -26.99 -34.87
C ALA A 112 -26.53 -26.84 -33.85
N ALA A 113 -27.70 -26.38 -34.30
CA ALA A 113 -28.83 -26.05 -33.43
C ALA A 113 -29.22 -27.22 -32.49
N SER A 114 -29.48 -26.90 -31.22
CA SER A 114 -29.73 -27.83 -30.10
C SER A 114 -28.56 -28.68 -29.59
N GLU A 115 -27.33 -28.49 -30.07
CA GLU A 115 -26.16 -29.17 -29.49
C GLU A 115 -25.64 -28.53 -28.18
N GLN A 116 -25.04 -29.34 -27.31
CA GLN A 116 -24.42 -28.91 -26.04
C GLN A 116 -23.23 -27.94 -26.27
N VAL A 117 -23.16 -26.87 -25.49
CA VAL A 117 -22.00 -25.94 -25.42
C VAL A 117 -20.79 -26.69 -24.85
N ILE A 118 -19.64 -26.59 -25.54
CA ILE A 118 -18.35 -27.10 -25.02
C ILE A 118 -17.53 -25.91 -24.51
N THR A 119 -17.29 -25.85 -23.20
CA THR A 119 -16.48 -24.80 -22.58
C THR A 119 -15.05 -25.29 -22.39
N VAL A 120 -14.07 -24.52 -22.85
CA VAL A 120 -12.64 -24.84 -22.76
C VAL A 120 -12.12 -24.43 -21.38
N PRO A 121 -11.66 -25.35 -20.52
CA PRO A 121 -11.26 -25.02 -19.15
C PRO A 121 -10.10 -24.02 -19.10
N GLY A 122 -10.29 -22.95 -18.31
CA GLY A 122 -9.26 -21.95 -18.02
C GLY A 122 -8.77 -21.10 -19.20
N VAL A 123 -9.47 -21.12 -20.35
CA VAL A 123 -9.22 -20.21 -21.47
C VAL A 123 -10.35 -19.17 -21.53
N TYR A 124 -10.00 -17.90 -21.67
CA TYR A 124 -10.93 -16.78 -21.57
C TYR A 124 -10.82 -15.83 -22.75
N LEU A 125 -11.93 -15.15 -23.03
CA LEU A 125 -12.04 -14.09 -24.02
C LEU A 125 -12.45 -12.80 -23.32
N LEU A 126 -11.67 -11.74 -23.53
CA LEU A 126 -11.99 -10.38 -23.12
C LEU A 126 -12.37 -9.58 -24.37
N GLY A 127 -13.48 -8.84 -24.31
CA GLY A 127 -13.99 -8.13 -25.48
C GLY A 127 -15.00 -7.04 -25.11
N PRO A 128 -15.45 -6.23 -26.07
CA PRO A 128 -16.53 -5.27 -25.88
C PRO A 128 -17.89 -5.96 -25.69
N LYS A 129 -18.76 -5.41 -24.84
CA LYS A 129 -20.17 -5.82 -24.66
C LYS A 129 -20.91 -5.93 -25.99
N ASN A 130 -20.69 -4.94 -26.87
CA ASN A 130 -21.09 -5.03 -28.26
C ASN A 130 -20.01 -5.79 -29.04
N GLN A 131 -20.16 -7.11 -29.13
CA GLN A 131 -19.23 -8.05 -29.78
C GLN A 131 -18.95 -7.73 -31.26
N ALA A 132 -19.78 -6.89 -31.90
CA ALA A 132 -19.56 -6.42 -33.27
C ALA A 132 -18.57 -5.24 -33.40
N ALA A 133 -18.09 -4.66 -32.29
CA ALA A 133 -17.37 -3.38 -32.30
C ALA A 133 -16.19 -3.32 -31.31
N GLY A 134 -15.04 -3.89 -31.69
CA GLY A 134 -13.76 -3.75 -30.98
C GLY A 134 -12.93 -5.04 -30.98
N PRO A 135 -11.68 -4.99 -30.50
CA PRO A 135 -10.79 -6.15 -30.48
C PRO A 135 -11.23 -7.20 -29.47
N LEU A 136 -10.86 -8.46 -29.76
CA LEU A 136 -11.06 -9.61 -28.89
C LEU A 136 -9.70 -10.11 -28.40
N VAL A 137 -9.52 -10.20 -27.09
CA VAL A 137 -8.29 -10.70 -26.47
C VAL A 137 -8.51 -12.11 -25.94
N LEU A 138 -7.72 -13.06 -26.43
CA LEU A 138 -7.59 -14.41 -25.92
C LEU A 138 -6.59 -14.41 -24.75
N LEU A 139 -7.01 -14.98 -23.61
CA LEU A 139 -6.18 -15.30 -22.46
C LEU A 139 -6.14 -16.82 -22.32
N ALA A 140 -5.01 -17.44 -22.63
CA ALA A 140 -4.81 -18.89 -22.53
C ALA A 140 -3.54 -19.19 -21.69
N PRO A 141 -3.66 -19.21 -20.34
CA PRO A 141 -2.53 -19.44 -19.44
C PRO A 141 -1.73 -20.67 -19.81
N TYR A 142 -0.40 -20.59 -19.70
CA TYR A 142 0.56 -21.64 -20.06
C TYR A 142 0.64 -22.03 -21.55
N SER A 143 -0.16 -21.46 -22.45
CA SER A 143 0.06 -21.65 -23.89
C SER A 143 1.41 -21.03 -24.31
N PRO A 144 2.28 -21.74 -25.04
CA PRO A 144 3.56 -21.20 -25.51
C PRO A 144 3.43 -20.03 -26.50
N GLU A 145 2.36 -20.02 -27.31
CA GLU A 145 2.16 -19.08 -28.42
C GLU A 145 0.95 -18.15 -28.21
N HIS A 146 0.02 -18.50 -27.32
CA HIS A 146 -1.28 -17.82 -27.15
C HIS A 146 -1.57 -17.38 -25.72
N GLY A 147 -0.52 -17.21 -24.89
CA GLY A 147 -0.65 -16.79 -23.48
C GLY A 147 -1.57 -15.59 -23.29
N LEU A 148 -1.34 -14.53 -24.09
CA LEU A 148 -2.21 -13.38 -24.24
C LEU A 148 -2.10 -12.89 -25.70
N LYS A 149 -3.20 -12.91 -26.46
CA LYS A 149 -3.18 -12.57 -27.91
C LYS A 149 -4.44 -11.80 -28.33
N GLU A 150 -4.25 -10.73 -29.08
CA GLU A 150 -5.35 -9.96 -29.68
C GLU A 150 -5.78 -10.50 -31.06
N TYR A 151 -7.06 -10.36 -31.33
CA TYR A 151 -7.73 -10.64 -32.59
C TYR A 151 -8.59 -9.45 -32.99
N GLU A 152 -8.59 -9.11 -34.28
CA GLU A 152 -9.42 -8.02 -34.83
C GLU A 152 -10.92 -8.29 -34.68
N SER A 153 -11.33 -9.56 -34.62
CA SER A 153 -12.74 -9.96 -34.49
C SER A 153 -12.90 -11.39 -33.97
N GLU A 154 -14.11 -11.73 -33.53
CA GLU A 154 -14.49 -13.11 -33.19
C GLU A 154 -14.33 -14.08 -34.36
N ARG A 155 -14.50 -13.58 -35.59
CA ARG A 155 -14.28 -14.37 -36.81
C ARG A 155 -12.82 -14.75 -36.97
N ALA A 156 -11.88 -13.81 -36.77
CA ALA A 156 -10.45 -14.10 -36.90
C ALA A 156 -9.99 -15.19 -35.90
N LEU A 157 -10.51 -15.15 -34.67
CA LEU A 157 -10.27 -16.22 -33.69
C LEU A 157 -10.87 -17.56 -34.13
N LEU A 158 -12.12 -17.56 -34.62
CA LEU A 158 -12.77 -18.78 -35.12
C LEU A 158 -12.06 -19.39 -36.34
N ASP A 159 -11.54 -18.56 -37.24
CA ASP A 159 -10.82 -19.01 -38.43
C ASP A 159 -9.45 -19.62 -38.04
N GLU A 160 -8.74 -19.09 -37.02
CA GLU A 160 -7.55 -19.76 -36.45
C GLU A 160 -7.91 -21.06 -35.70
N LEU A 161 -9.01 -21.09 -34.95
CA LEU A 161 -9.47 -22.30 -34.24
C LEU A 161 -9.90 -23.43 -35.19
N LYS A 162 -10.43 -23.11 -36.37
CA LYS A 162 -10.78 -24.09 -37.42
C LYS A 162 -9.54 -24.62 -38.15
N THR A 163 -8.47 -23.84 -38.20
CA THR A 163 -7.22 -24.21 -38.85
C THR A 163 -6.39 -25.15 -37.96
N PRO A 164 -5.91 -26.31 -38.46
CA PRO A 164 -4.99 -27.17 -37.71
C PRO A 164 -3.69 -26.44 -37.36
N GLY A 165 -3.50 -26.14 -36.07
CA GLY A 165 -2.39 -25.32 -35.58
C GLY A 165 -2.23 -25.40 -34.06
N ALA A 166 -1.34 -24.58 -33.50
CA ALA A 166 -1.04 -24.57 -32.06
C ALA A 166 -2.27 -24.26 -31.21
N LEU A 167 -3.06 -23.24 -31.57
CA LEU A 167 -4.28 -22.86 -30.84
C LEU A 167 -5.34 -23.98 -30.82
N GLN A 168 -5.62 -24.59 -31.97
CA GLN A 168 -6.57 -25.69 -32.07
C GLN A 168 -6.10 -26.88 -31.23
N ARG A 169 -4.82 -27.25 -31.32
CA ARG A 169 -4.23 -28.34 -30.54
C ARG A 169 -4.35 -28.08 -29.04
N TRP A 170 -3.90 -26.92 -28.57
CA TRP A 170 -3.97 -26.50 -27.17
C TRP A 170 -5.40 -26.58 -26.62
N THR A 171 -6.35 -26.03 -27.38
CA THR A 171 -7.79 -26.03 -27.07
C THR A 171 -8.33 -27.45 -26.93
N LEU A 172 -8.06 -28.33 -27.91
CA LEU A 172 -8.49 -29.73 -27.89
C LEU A 172 -7.85 -30.52 -26.74
N GLU A 173 -6.59 -30.25 -26.40
CA GLU A 173 -5.90 -30.89 -25.29
C GLU A 173 -6.55 -30.55 -23.93
N ARG A 174 -7.00 -29.30 -23.72
CA ARG A 174 -7.67 -28.89 -22.48
C ARG A 174 -9.03 -29.59 -22.23
N LEU A 175 -9.69 -30.13 -23.26
CA LEU A 175 -10.99 -30.82 -23.14
C LEU A 175 -10.89 -32.28 -22.64
N THR A 176 -12.00 -32.86 -22.16
CA THR A 176 -12.12 -34.30 -21.91
C THR A 176 -12.11 -35.10 -23.23
N PRO A 177 -11.86 -36.44 -23.22
CA PRO A 177 -11.84 -37.23 -24.47
C PRO A 177 -13.14 -37.11 -25.29
N THR A 178 -14.30 -37.10 -24.64
CA THR A 178 -15.62 -36.99 -25.27
C THR A 178 -15.82 -35.61 -25.90
N GLU A 179 -15.57 -34.53 -25.14
CA GLU A 179 -15.67 -33.16 -25.64
C GLU A 179 -14.64 -32.87 -26.74
N ARG A 180 -13.43 -33.44 -26.63
CA ARG A 180 -12.37 -33.31 -27.64
C ARG A 180 -12.81 -33.92 -28.97
N ALA A 181 -13.45 -35.09 -28.97
CA ALA A 181 -13.98 -35.70 -30.18
C ALA A 181 -15.08 -34.84 -30.83
N LEU A 182 -16.05 -34.37 -30.04
CA LEU A 182 -17.13 -33.49 -30.50
C LEU A 182 -16.58 -32.15 -31.04
N CYS A 183 -15.69 -31.51 -30.30
CA CYS A 183 -15.06 -30.25 -30.67
C CYS A 183 -14.24 -30.37 -31.97
N LYS A 184 -13.47 -31.46 -32.12
CA LYS A 184 -12.73 -31.75 -33.36
C LYS A 184 -13.67 -31.87 -34.56
N THR A 185 -14.81 -32.54 -34.42
CA THR A 185 -15.83 -32.63 -35.47
C THR A 185 -16.44 -31.27 -35.82
N ARG A 186 -16.71 -30.40 -34.84
CA ARG A 186 -17.24 -29.04 -35.07
C ARG A 186 -16.27 -28.08 -35.75
N LEU A 187 -14.97 -28.21 -35.45
CA LEU A 187 -13.90 -27.37 -36.01
C LEU A 187 -13.42 -27.85 -37.39
N SER A 188 -13.57 -29.14 -37.70
CA SER A 188 -13.18 -29.72 -39.00
C SER A 188 -14.29 -29.53 -40.04
N ALA A 189 -13.96 -28.96 -41.21
CA ALA A 189 -14.83 -29.05 -42.37
C ALA A 189 -14.63 -30.42 -43.05
N ASN A 190 -15.70 -31.20 -43.20
CA ASN A 190 -15.68 -32.49 -43.90
C ASN A 190 -16.33 -32.35 -45.29
N ALA A 191 -16.03 -33.27 -46.20
CA ALA A 191 -16.56 -33.25 -47.56
C ALA A 191 -18.11 -33.22 -47.57
N GLY A 192 -18.68 -32.06 -47.91
CA GLY A 192 -20.13 -31.82 -47.95
C GLY A 192 -20.75 -31.18 -46.71
N VAL A 193 -20.02 -31.01 -45.59
CA VAL A 193 -20.54 -30.39 -44.36
C VAL A 193 -19.60 -29.27 -43.88
N PRO A 194 -20.04 -27.98 -43.91
CA PRO A 194 -19.23 -26.88 -43.43
C PRO A 194 -19.08 -26.89 -41.90
N ALA A 195 -17.94 -26.41 -41.39
CA ALA A 195 -17.66 -26.33 -39.96
C ALA A 195 -18.68 -25.41 -39.25
N SER A 196 -19.54 -26.01 -38.42
CA SER A 196 -20.66 -25.36 -37.72
C SER A 196 -20.27 -24.58 -36.46
N ALA A 197 -18.98 -24.61 -36.07
CA ALA A 197 -18.50 -23.94 -34.87
C ALA A 197 -18.71 -22.42 -34.87
N SER A 198 -19.33 -21.94 -33.78
CA SER A 198 -19.46 -20.52 -33.40
C SER A 198 -19.17 -20.35 -31.89
N LEU A 199 -18.91 -19.12 -31.43
CA LEU A 199 -18.57 -18.84 -30.04
C LEU A 199 -19.82 -18.59 -29.18
N ALA A 200 -19.98 -19.31 -28.07
CA ALA A 200 -21.03 -19.03 -27.09
C ALA A 200 -20.66 -17.80 -26.23
N SER A 201 -21.58 -16.86 -26.10
CA SER A 201 -21.41 -15.72 -25.18
C SER A 201 -21.96 -16.06 -23.80
N LEU A 202 -21.06 -16.40 -22.87
CA LEU A 202 -21.37 -16.67 -21.46
C LEU A 202 -20.60 -15.71 -20.54
N PRO A 203 -21.02 -14.44 -20.40
CA PRO A 203 -20.30 -13.47 -19.56
C PRO A 203 -20.19 -13.91 -18.10
N ILE A 204 -19.01 -13.72 -17.52
CA ILE A 204 -18.78 -13.92 -16.08
C ILE A 204 -19.20 -12.63 -15.38
N ASN A 205 -20.34 -12.69 -14.69
CA ASN A 205 -20.89 -11.53 -13.99
C ASN A 205 -20.46 -11.44 -12.51
N GLY A 206 -20.10 -12.59 -11.92
CA GLY A 206 -19.84 -12.75 -10.49
C GLY A 206 -18.36 -12.81 -10.11
N ALA A 207 -18.04 -13.60 -9.07
CA ALA A 207 -16.71 -13.73 -8.44
C ALA A 207 -15.58 -14.24 -9.38
N LEU A 208 -15.13 -13.37 -10.30
CA LEU A 208 -14.18 -13.67 -11.38
C LEU A 208 -12.90 -14.32 -10.86
N PHE A 209 -12.23 -13.74 -9.87
CA PHE A 209 -10.93 -14.26 -9.44
C PHE A 209 -11.03 -15.63 -8.75
N LYS A 210 -12.14 -15.95 -8.06
CA LYS A 210 -12.37 -17.33 -7.57
C LYS A 210 -12.51 -18.30 -8.75
N ARG A 211 -13.18 -17.90 -9.84
CA ARG A 211 -13.26 -18.72 -11.06
C ARG A 211 -11.89 -18.90 -11.72
N LEU A 212 -11.10 -17.83 -11.87
CA LEU A 212 -9.75 -17.90 -12.42
C LEU A 212 -8.83 -18.79 -11.57
N PHE A 213 -8.93 -18.72 -10.23
CA PHE A 213 -8.18 -19.55 -9.30
C PHE A 213 -8.50 -21.05 -9.46
N ASN A 214 -9.80 -21.40 -9.46
CA ASN A 214 -10.25 -22.78 -9.57
C ASN A 214 -9.88 -23.38 -10.94
N ASP A 215 -10.11 -22.65 -12.03
CA ASP A 215 -9.78 -23.14 -13.37
C ASP A 215 -8.26 -23.24 -13.58
N ASN A 216 -7.46 -22.38 -12.93
CA ASN A 216 -6.00 -22.49 -12.93
C ASN A 216 -5.52 -23.74 -12.19
N ALA A 217 -6.10 -24.06 -11.03
CA ALA A 217 -5.80 -25.31 -10.31
C ALA A 217 -6.14 -26.55 -11.16
N LEU A 218 -7.26 -26.53 -11.89
CA LEU A 218 -7.64 -27.59 -12.83
C LEU A 218 -6.65 -27.72 -14.02
N ILE A 219 -6.13 -26.61 -14.56
CA ILE A 219 -5.09 -26.67 -15.60
C ILE A 219 -3.82 -27.33 -15.04
N LEU A 220 -3.33 -26.90 -13.87
CA LEU A 220 -2.13 -27.46 -13.25
C LEU A 220 -2.29 -28.96 -12.94
N ALA A 221 -3.43 -29.34 -12.36
CA ALA A 221 -3.80 -30.72 -12.10
C ALA A 221 -3.81 -31.56 -13.40
N LYS A 222 -4.26 -30.98 -14.52
CA LYS A 222 -4.27 -31.68 -15.82
C LYS A 222 -2.86 -31.84 -16.39
N LEU A 223 -2.03 -30.79 -16.37
CA LEU A 223 -0.65 -30.87 -16.85
C LEU A 223 0.18 -31.93 -16.10
N LEU A 224 -0.06 -32.11 -14.80
CA LEU A 224 0.58 -33.17 -14.00
C LEU A 224 0.29 -34.58 -14.52
N THR A 225 -0.91 -34.84 -15.07
CA THR A 225 -1.26 -36.16 -15.64
C THR A 225 -0.62 -36.46 -16.98
N CYS A 226 -0.04 -35.45 -17.66
CA CYS A 226 0.51 -35.62 -19.00
C CYS A 226 1.84 -36.41 -19.03
N GLN A 227 2.45 -36.71 -17.87
CA GLN A 227 3.73 -37.44 -17.72
C GLN A 227 3.82 -38.73 -18.55
N SER A 228 2.71 -39.48 -18.62
CA SER A 228 2.66 -40.83 -19.21
C SER A 228 1.80 -40.91 -20.47
N SER A 229 1.38 -39.77 -21.02
CA SER A 229 0.48 -39.71 -22.18
C SER A 229 1.24 -39.54 -23.49
N ASP A 230 0.86 -40.28 -24.53
CA ASP A 230 1.42 -40.15 -25.88
C ASP A 230 1.17 -38.73 -26.41
N GLY A 231 2.26 -37.97 -26.63
CA GLY A 231 2.23 -36.57 -27.05
C GLY A 231 2.22 -35.54 -25.91
N GLY A 232 2.03 -35.94 -24.66
CA GLY A 232 1.95 -35.04 -23.50
C GLY A 232 3.26 -34.42 -23.02
N GLN A 233 4.38 -34.65 -23.72
CA GLN A 233 5.71 -34.17 -23.29
C GLN A 233 5.75 -32.65 -23.12
N ALA A 234 5.13 -31.88 -24.01
CA ALA A 234 5.14 -30.41 -23.93
C ALA A 234 4.39 -29.88 -22.69
N ASP A 235 3.26 -30.50 -22.33
CA ASP A 235 2.54 -30.22 -21.09
C ASP A 235 3.36 -30.60 -19.86
N TRP A 236 4.04 -31.75 -19.91
CA TRP A 236 4.91 -32.22 -18.82
C TRP A 236 6.14 -31.33 -18.60
N GLU A 237 6.78 -30.84 -19.67
CA GLU A 237 7.83 -29.81 -19.55
C GLU A 237 7.27 -28.51 -18.96
N THR A 238 6.05 -28.13 -19.35
CA THR A 238 5.40 -26.91 -18.87
C THR A 238 5.10 -26.96 -17.36
N ILE A 239 4.61 -28.08 -16.83
CA ILE A 239 4.37 -28.19 -15.39
C ILE A 239 5.64 -28.35 -14.56
N LYS A 240 6.64 -29.09 -15.04
CA LYS A 240 7.97 -29.14 -14.40
C LYS A 240 8.54 -27.74 -14.22
N ARG A 241 8.42 -26.91 -15.25
CA ARG A 241 8.85 -25.52 -15.28
C ARG A 241 8.06 -24.58 -14.37
N VAL A 242 6.75 -24.82 -14.20
CA VAL A 242 5.90 -24.05 -13.27
C VAL A 242 6.17 -24.43 -11.80
N LEU A 243 6.58 -25.67 -11.54
CA LEU A 243 6.81 -26.19 -10.19
C LEU A 243 8.31 -26.28 -9.79
N SER A 244 9.24 -25.95 -10.69
CA SER A 244 10.67 -25.94 -10.41
C SER A 244 11.10 -24.76 -9.54
N GLU A 245 12.10 -24.96 -8.68
CA GLU A 245 12.74 -23.88 -7.91
C GLU A 245 13.36 -22.80 -8.82
N ASP A 246 13.76 -23.18 -10.04
CA ASP A 246 14.04 -22.27 -11.14
C ASP A 246 12.76 -21.62 -11.67
N LEU A 247 12.27 -20.60 -10.95
CA LEU A 247 11.19 -19.69 -11.37
C LEU A 247 11.49 -18.94 -12.69
N LEU A 248 12.71 -19.10 -13.22
CA LEU A 248 13.31 -18.39 -14.35
C LEU A 248 12.67 -18.70 -15.71
N GLU A 249 12.05 -19.88 -15.87
CA GLU A 249 11.50 -20.33 -17.15
C GLU A 249 9.98 -20.24 -17.27
N ALA A 250 9.19 -20.15 -16.19
CA ALA A 250 7.71 -20.09 -16.19
C ALA A 250 7.15 -18.74 -16.71
N THR A 251 7.60 -18.33 -17.89
CA THR A 251 7.66 -16.93 -18.33
C THR A 251 6.33 -16.28 -18.69
N SER A 252 5.24 -17.03 -18.85
CA SER A 252 3.95 -16.47 -19.33
C SER A 252 2.92 -16.13 -18.25
N PHE A 253 3.16 -16.41 -16.96
CA PHE A 253 2.10 -16.24 -15.93
C PHE A 253 2.52 -15.60 -14.59
N ILE A 254 3.81 -15.60 -14.19
CA ILE A 254 4.22 -15.24 -12.80
C ILE A 254 5.01 -13.91 -12.70
N TRP A 255 4.77 -12.94 -13.61
CA TRP A 255 5.51 -11.67 -13.63
C TRP A 255 4.87 -10.59 -12.74
N GLY A 256 5.07 -10.75 -11.43
CA GLY A 256 4.79 -9.71 -10.41
C GLY A 256 6.04 -8.91 -10.03
N LYS A 257 6.05 -8.28 -8.84
CA LYS A 257 7.21 -7.51 -8.33
C LYS A 257 8.52 -8.31 -8.20
N LEU A 258 8.47 -9.64 -8.27
CA LEU A 258 9.63 -10.54 -8.34
C LEU A 258 10.39 -10.45 -9.69
N ALA A 259 9.81 -9.77 -10.69
CA ALA A 259 10.44 -9.46 -11.97
C ALA A 259 11.74 -8.65 -11.83
N TYR A 260 11.77 -7.67 -10.92
CA TYR A 260 12.82 -6.65 -10.87
C TYR A 260 14.23 -7.24 -10.66
N PRO A 261 14.48 -8.13 -9.67
CA PRO A 261 15.77 -8.81 -9.54
C PRO A 261 16.13 -9.65 -10.78
N VAL A 262 15.15 -10.27 -11.42
CA VAL A 262 15.36 -11.18 -12.56
C VAL A 262 15.72 -10.40 -13.83
N THR A 263 15.03 -9.29 -14.12
CA THR A 263 15.38 -8.44 -15.27
C THR A 263 16.76 -7.82 -15.08
N VAL A 264 17.09 -7.31 -13.89
CA VAL A 264 18.43 -6.81 -13.57
C VAL A 264 19.50 -7.91 -13.72
N TRP A 265 19.21 -9.14 -13.28
CA TRP A 265 20.12 -10.28 -13.43
C TRP A 265 20.30 -10.72 -14.90
N ARG A 266 19.23 -10.72 -15.70
CA ARG A 266 19.30 -10.99 -17.15
C ARG A 266 20.11 -9.93 -17.87
N SER A 267 19.83 -8.64 -17.63
CA SER A 267 20.62 -7.55 -18.22
C SER A 267 22.10 -7.63 -17.82
N TYR A 268 22.40 -8.00 -16.57
CA TYR A 268 23.78 -8.27 -16.13
C TYR A 268 24.41 -9.44 -16.91
N ARG A 269 23.69 -10.56 -17.11
CA ARG A 269 24.17 -11.70 -17.92
C ARG A 269 24.38 -11.33 -19.39
N ASP A 270 23.50 -10.55 -19.98
CA ASP A 270 23.58 -10.15 -21.39
C ASP A 270 24.73 -9.15 -21.61
N ILE A 271 24.97 -8.24 -20.67
CA ILE A 271 26.14 -7.35 -20.63
C ILE A 271 27.43 -8.14 -20.39
N LYS A 272 27.41 -9.15 -19.52
CA LYS A 272 28.56 -10.04 -19.29
C LYS A 272 28.90 -10.85 -20.55
N ALA A 273 27.91 -11.48 -21.17
CA ALA A 273 28.09 -12.22 -22.42
C ALA A 273 28.60 -11.30 -23.54
N SER A 274 28.10 -10.06 -23.62
CA SER A 274 28.65 -9.04 -24.53
C SER A 274 30.13 -8.77 -24.29
N ALA A 275 30.58 -8.64 -23.04
CA ALA A 275 31.98 -8.44 -22.70
C ALA A 275 32.86 -9.66 -23.04
N GLU A 276 32.35 -10.88 -22.86
CA GLU A 276 33.04 -12.14 -23.20
C GLU A 276 33.12 -12.35 -24.74
N ASP A 277 32.05 -12.05 -25.48
CA ASP A 277 32.02 -12.05 -26.94
C ASP A 277 32.95 -10.98 -27.54
N LEU A 278 33.04 -9.80 -26.91
CA LEU A 278 33.92 -8.72 -27.34
C LEU A 278 35.41 -9.05 -27.11
N GLN A 279 35.73 -9.76 -26.02
CA GLN A 279 37.08 -10.31 -25.78
C GLN A 279 37.47 -11.42 -26.79
N THR A 280 36.49 -12.13 -27.34
CA THR A 280 36.72 -13.21 -28.34
C THR A 280 36.54 -12.74 -29.78
N HIS A 281 36.47 -11.42 -30.02
CA HIS A 281 36.27 -10.77 -31.33
C HIS A 281 34.95 -11.13 -32.05
N HIS A 282 33.94 -11.66 -31.34
CA HIS A 282 32.61 -11.93 -31.86
C HIS A 282 31.72 -10.66 -31.83
N TRP A 283 32.09 -9.67 -32.65
CA TRP A 283 31.47 -8.34 -32.64
C TRP A 283 29.94 -8.33 -32.87
N GLN A 284 29.42 -9.18 -33.75
CA GLN A 284 27.98 -9.22 -34.05
C GLN A 284 27.15 -9.77 -32.87
N PRO A 285 27.51 -10.91 -32.24
CA PRO A 285 26.94 -11.32 -30.94
C PRO A 285 27.09 -10.26 -29.85
N ALA A 286 28.30 -9.71 -29.66
CA ALA A 286 28.58 -8.74 -28.60
C ALA A 286 27.66 -7.51 -28.66
N VAL A 287 27.45 -6.93 -29.85
CA VAL A 287 26.56 -5.77 -30.03
C VAL A 287 25.09 -6.14 -29.83
N LYS A 288 24.64 -7.31 -30.30
CA LYS A 288 23.25 -7.76 -30.09
C LYS A 288 22.93 -7.95 -28.60
N SER A 289 23.81 -8.66 -27.87
CA SER A 289 23.65 -8.90 -26.43
C SER A 289 23.70 -7.59 -25.63
N PHE A 290 24.57 -6.65 -26.01
CA PHE A 290 24.63 -5.32 -25.38
C PHE A 290 23.34 -4.53 -25.56
N VAL A 291 22.85 -4.40 -26.80
CA VAL A 291 21.61 -3.67 -27.11
C VAL A 291 20.42 -4.30 -26.42
N HIS A 292 20.37 -5.64 -26.34
CA HIS A 292 19.31 -6.36 -25.64
C HIS A 292 19.33 -6.09 -24.12
N GLY A 293 20.49 -6.17 -23.46
CA GLY A 293 20.64 -5.86 -22.04
C GLY A 293 20.35 -4.38 -21.72
N ILE A 294 20.77 -3.45 -22.58
CA ILE A 294 20.44 -2.02 -22.45
C ILE A 294 18.93 -1.79 -22.61
N ALA A 295 18.26 -2.41 -23.58
CA ALA A 295 16.82 -2.25 -23.80
C ALA A 295 15.98 -2.76 -22.60
N GLN A 296 16.40 -3.86 -21.97
CA GLN A 296 15.80 -4.34 -20.70
C GLN A 296 16.00 -3.33 -19.55
N LEU A 297 17.17 -2.69 -19.44
CA LEU A 297 17.42 -1.65 -18.44
C LEU A 297 16.70 -0.32 -18.76
N VAL A 298 16.50 0.03 -20.02
CA VAL A 298 15.76 1.23 -20.45
C VAL A 298 14.26 1.08 -20.21
N THR A 299 13.68 -0.11 -20.41
CA THR A 299 12.29 -0.40 -20.05
C THR A 299 12.09 -0.38 -18.52
N LEU A 300 13.05 -0.91 -17.75
CA LEU A 300 13.10 -0.70 -16.30
C LEU A 300 13.18 0.79 -15.95
N ARG A 301 14.07 1.57 -16.57
CA ARG A 301 14.21 3.01 -16.34
C ARG A 301 12.92 3.78 -16.64
N GLY A 302 12.22 3.47 -17.74
CA GLY A 302 10.91 4.05 -18.05
C GLY A 302 9.83 3.74 -17.02
N SER A 303 9.97 2.65 -16.25
CA SER A 303 9.11 2.31 -15.10
C SER A 303 9.61 2.84 -13.74
N MET A 304 10.85 3.33 -13.68
CA MET A 304 11.55 3.74 -12.45
C MET A 304 11.89 5.23 -12.38
N GLU A 305 11.85 5.96 -13.49
CA GLU A 305 11.92 7.42 -13.45
C GLU A 305 10.76 7.93 -12.59
N PRO A 306 11.05 8.63 -11.47
CA PRO A 306 10.05 9.42 -10.82
C PRO A 306 9.66 10.46 -11.85
N ARG A 307 8.46 10.31 -12.43
CA ARG A 307 7.85 11.38 -13.20
C ARG A 307 7.77 12.56 -12.24
N GLU A 308 8.64 13.56 -12.42
CA GLU A 308 8.54 14.79 -11.66
C GLU A 308 7.08 15.23 -11.76
N PRO A 309 6.41 15.55 -10.64
CA PRO A 309 5.02 15.97 -10.68
C PRO A 309 4.96 17.23 -11.54
N SER A 310 4.56 17.05 -12.81
CA SER A 310 4.51 18.12 -13.80
C SER A 310 3.69 19.24 -13.20
N ALA A 311 4.31 20.43 -13.09
CA ALA A 311 3.89 21.52 -12.21
C ALA A 311 2.37 21.62 -12.13
N ILE A 312 1.83 21.27 -10.96
CA ILE A 312 0.44 20.86 -10.71
C ILE A 312 -0.51 21.45 -11.75
N ALA A 313 -0.71 20.70 -12.84
CA ALA A 313 -1.86 20.92 -13.69
C ALA A 313 -3.05 20.78 -12.75
N GLN A 314 -3.88 21.82 -12.65
CA GLN A 314 -5.04 21.83 -11.78
C GLN A 314 -6.01 20.76 -12.26
N GLY A 315 -5.77 19.53 -11.80
CA GLY A 315 -6.62 18.38 -11.98
C GLY A 315 -7.88 18.65 -11.19
N VAL A 316 -8.82 19.34 -11.82
CA VAL A 316 -10.21 19.34 -11.42
C VAL A 316 -10.58 17.88 -11.25
N ALA A 317 -10.75 17.44 -10.00
CA ALA A 317 -11.15 16.08 -9.67
C ALA A 317 -12.53 15.88 -10.30
N SER A 318 -12.56 15.32 -11.51
CA SER A 318 -13.76 15.40 -12.32
C SER A 318 -14.79 14.48 -11.72
N THR A 319 -15.93 15.04 -11.30
CA THR A 319 -17.08 14.33 -10.73
C THR A 319 -17.85 13.47 -11.75
N ASP A 320 -17.15 13.00 -12.78
CA ASP A 320 -17.63 12.29 -13.95
C ASP A 320 -16.85 10.97 -14.03
N PRO A 321 -17.42 9.84 -13.58
CA PRO A 321 -16.72 8.57 -13.38
C PRO A 321 -16.52 7.83 -14.71
N ARG A 322 -15.86 8.49 -15.67
CA ARG A 322 -15.49 7.90 -16.95
C ARG A 322 -14.26 7.04 -16.77
N TRP A 323 -14.30 5.82 -17.31
CA TRP A 323 -13.19 4.88 -17.30
C TRP A 323 -11.82 5.50 -17.62
N GLN A 324 -11.73 6.34 -18.66
CA GLN A 324 -10.44 6.94 -19.08
C GLN A 324 -9.82 7.92 -18.06
N ARG A 325 -10.54 8.27 -16.99
CA ARG A 325 -10.05 9.16 -15.92
C ARG A 325 -9.78 8.43 -14.60
N ILE A 326 -10.03 7.12 -14.52
CA ILE A 326 -9.67 6.32 -13.35
C ILE A 326 -8.16 6.04 -13.39
N ASP A 327 -7.42 6.68 -12.49
CA ASP A 327 -6.03 6.30 -12.23
C ASP A 327 -6.00 5.02 -11.38
N ILE A 328 -5.85 3.88 -12.06
CA ILE A 328 -5.72 2.54 -11.46
C ILE A 328 -4.59 2.51 -10.42
N THR A 329 -3.52 3.26 -10.67
CA THR A 329 -2.33 3.39 -9.80
C THR A 329 -2.41 4.54 -8.80
N GLY A 330 -3.52 5.28 -8.78
CA GLY A 330 -3.68 6.49 -8.00
C GLY A 330 -3.58 6.21 -6.51
N ALA A 331 -2.94 7.13 -5.77
CA ALA A 331 -2.72 6.96 -4.33
C ALA A 331 -4.03 6.78 -3.54
N ALA A 332 -5.11 7.47 -3.94
CA ALA A 332 -6.43 7.33 -3.31
C ALA A 332 -7.03 5.93 -3.53
N ARG A 333 -7.00 5.40 -4.76
CA ARG A 333 -7.49 4.06 -5.10
C ARG A 333 -6.67 2.97 -4.43
N THR A 334 -5.34 3.11 -4.46
CA THR A 334 -4.39 2.18 -3.84
C THR A 334 -4.56 2.10 -2.31
N ARG A 335 -4.78 3.24 -1.64
CA ARG A 335 -5.05 3.28 -0.17
C ARG A 335 -6.30 2.49 0.22
N LEU A 336 -7.30 2.39 -0.66
CA LEU A 336 -8.56 1.70 -0.39
C LEU A 336 -8.52 0.19 -0.65
N GLN A 337 -7.46 -0.37 -1.25
CA GLN A 337 -7.43 -1.79 -1.65
C GLN A 337 -7.61 -2.78 -0.48
N TYR A 338 -7.26 -2.41 0.76
CA TYR A 338 -7.46 -3.30 1.91
C TYR A 338 -8.94 -3.38 2.37
N LEU A 339 -9.76 -2.38 2.01
CA LEU A 339 -11.20 -2.35 2.25
C LEU A 339 -12.00 -2.92 1.06
N GLU A 340 -11.37 -3.11 -0.10
CA GLU A 340 -11.98 -3.78 -1.25
C GLU A 340 -12.40 -5.22 -0.88
N ARG A 341 -13.54 -5.67 -1.43
CA ARG A 341 -14.04 -7.03 -1.27
C ARG A 341 -14.23 -7.71 -2.63
N SER A 342 -13.12 -8.16 -3.19
CA SER A 342 -13.07 -8.92 -4.46
C SER A 342 -13.59 -10.37 -4.33
N ASP A 343 -13.96 -10.78 -3.12
CA ASP A 343 -14.60 -12.05 -2.76
C ASP A 343 -16.14 -12.01 -2.81
N ILE A 344 -16.73 -10.80 -2.78
CA ILE A 344 -18.17 -10.57 -2.80
C ILE A 344 -18.64 -10.40 -4.25
N ASP A 345 -19.71 -11.10 -4.60
CA ASP A 345 -20.41 -11.04 -5.88
C ASP A 345 -21.69 -10.21 -5.72
N LEU A 346 -21.74 -9.00 -6.29
CA LEU A 346 -22.93 -8.14 -6.18
C LEU A 346 -24.18 -8.76 -6.81
N GLY A 347 -24.02 -9.65 -7.80
CA GLY A 347 -25.12 -10.34 -8.47
C GLY A 347 -25.79 -11.41 -7.61
N ALA A 348 -25.11 -11.88 -6.55
CA ALA A 348 -25.67 -12.78 -5.55
C ALA A 348 -26.37 -12.05 -4.37
N LEU A 349 -26.23 -10.72 -4.28
CA LEU A 349 -26.79 -9.90 -3.20
C LEU A 349 -28.15 -9.30 -3.56
N THR A 350 -28.93 -8.93 -2.54
CA THR A 350 -30.22 -8.26 -2.75
C THR A 350 -30.03 -6.75 -2.87
N LEU A 351 -30.46 -6.14 -3.97
CA LEU A 351 -30.41 -4.70 -4.18
C LEU A 351 -31.53 -3.97 -3.42
N ASP A 352 -31.17 -3.16 -2.42
CA ASP A 352 -32.04 -2.11 -1.88
C ASP A 352 -32.10 -0.95 -2.89
N SER A 353 -33.20 -0.86 -3.63
CA SER A 353 -33.46 0.18 -4.63
C SER A 353 -33.61 1.59 -4.05
N ASN A 354 -33.96 1.73 -2.76
CA ASN A 354 -34.10 3.04 -2.11
C ASN A 354 -32.73 3.63 -1.81
N LEU A 355 -31.86 2.84 -1.17
CA LEU A 355 -30.49 3.23 -0.83
C LEU A 355 -29.53 3.13 -2.01
N GLY A 356 -29.82 2.28 -2.99
CA GLY A 356 -28.89 1.90 -4.07
C GLY A 356 -27.72 1.07 -3.55
N LEU A 357 -28.00 0.18 -2.59
CA LEU A 357 -27.00 -0.63 -1.87
C LEU A 357 -27.33 -2.12 -2.00
N TYR A 358 -26.30 -2.94 -2.06
CA TYR A 358 -26.43 -4.39 -2.09
C TYR A 358 -26.33 -4.93 -0.68
N VAL A 359 -27.27 -5.78 -0.26
CA VAL A 359 -27.37 -6.31 1.10
C VAL A 359 -27.16 -7.81 1.06
N ASP A 360 -26.23 -8.28 1.89
CA ASP A 360 -26.08 -9.70 2.20
C ASP A 360 -27.18 -10.12 3.20
N SER A 361 -28.04 -11.03 2.78
CA SER A 361 -29.15 -11.56 3.59
C SER A 361 -28.67 -12.34 4.82
N SER A 362 -27.44 -12.87 4.82
CA SER A 362 -26.88 -13.66 5.91
C SER A 362 -26.23 -12.79 7.00
N THR A 363 -25.41 -11.81 6.62
CA THR A 363 -24.70 -10.93 7.56
C THR A 363 -25.39 -9.58 7.82
N ARG A 364 -26.38 -9.20 7.01
CA ARG A 364 -26.98 -7.85 6.94
C ARG A 364 -25.98 -6.73 6.57
N GLN A 365 -24.77 -7.07 6.15
CA GLN A 365 -23.77 -6.10 5.73
C GLN A 365 -24.18 -5.47 4.39
N HIS A 366 -23.96 -4.16 4.27
CA HIS A 366 -24.26 -3.39 3.06
C HIS A 366 -22.98 -3.23 2.22
N TYR A 367 -23.14 -3.24 0.91
CA TYR A 367 -22.08 -3.09 -0.07
C TYR A 367 -22.48 -2.09 -1.15
N ALA A 368 -21.50 -1.36 -1.70
CA ALA A 368 -21.70 -0.46 -2.82
C ALA A 368 -20.64 -0.65 -3.91
N PRO A 369 -21.03 -0.56 -5.19
CA PRO A 369 -20.11 -0.35 -6.28
C PRO A 369 -19.62 1.11 -6.27
N ILE A 370 -18.30 1.32 -6.16
CA ILE A 370 -17.69 2.65 -6.19
C ILE A 370 -16.47 2.59 -7.09
N GLU A 371 -16.48 3.39 -8.16
CA GLU A 371 -15.41 3.41 -9.19
C GLU A 371 -15.02 2.01 -9.68
N GLY A 372 -16.00 1.10 -9.82
CA GLY A 372 -15.76 -0.26 -10.33
C GLY A 372 -15.30 -1.29 -9.31
N LYS A 373 -15.11 -0.89 -8.05
CA LYS A 373 -14.76 -1.76 -6.92
C LYS A 373 -15.95 -1.99 -6.01
N VAL A 374 -15.94 -3.12 -5.30
CA VAL A 374 -16.93 -3.46 -4.28
C VAL A 374 -16.37 -3.10 -2.89
N TYR A 375 -17.12 -2.30 -2.14
CA TYR A 375 -16.76 -1.87 -0.79
C TYR A 375 -17.88 -2.16 0.22
N PRO A 376 -17.55 -2.61 1.44
CA PRO A 376 -18.51 -2.64 2.54
C PRO A 376 -18.79 -1.21 3.01
N LEU A 377 -20.08 -0.87 3.15
CA LEU A 377 -20.52 0.41 3.70
C LEU A 377 -21.24 0.23 5.03
N GLN A 378 -21.07 1.20 5.93
CA GLN A 378 -21.82 1.26 7.18
C GLN A 378 -22.41 2.66 7.41
N PRO A 379 -23.61 2.76 8.00
CA PRO A 379 -24.24 4.05 8.31
C PRO A 379 -23.58 4.66 9.55
N ARG A 380 -23.20 5.94 9.45
CA ARG A 380 -22.65 6.73 10.56
C ARG A 380 -23.41 8.07 10.65
N GLY A 381 -24.36 8.14 11.58
CA GLY A 381 -25.31 9.25 11.67
C GLY A 381 -26.15 9.37 10.40
N LYS A 382 -26.07 10.51 9.70
CA LYS A 382 -26.78 10.76 8.44
C LYS A 382 -25.98 10.42 7.18
N ARG A 383 -24.76 9.86 7.32
CA ARG A 383 -23.83 9.57 6.21
C ARG A 383 -23.47 8.09 6.15
N TRP A 384 -22.81 7.70 5.06
CA TRP A 384 -22.26 6.35 4.87
C TRP A 384 -20.74 6.42 4.75
N VAL A 385 -20.07 5.40 5.27
CA VAL A 385 -18.61 5.28 5.35
C VAL A 385 -18.18 3.93 4.81
N VAL A 386 -17.08 3.89 4.07
CA VAL A 386 -16.42 2.63 3.64
C VAL A 386 -15.69 2.04 4.84
N GLY A 387 -16.02 0.81 5.25
CA GLY A 387 -15.37 0.19 6.40
C GLY A 387 -16.13 -0.99 7.00
N ASN A 388 -15.55 -1.54 8.07
CA ASN A 388 -16.19 -2.44 9.02
C ASN A 388 -16.24 -1.75 10.39
N SER A 389 -16.97 -2.30 11.37
CA SER A 389 -17.35 -1.64 12.64
C SER A 389 -16.18 -1.08 13.47
N ASN A 390 -14.95 -1.54 13.22
CA ASN A 390 -13.75 -1.20 13.98
C ASN A 390 -12.71 -0.44 13.12
N ILE A 391 -13.02 -0.07 11.87
CA ILE A 391 -12.11 0.62 10.95
C ILE A 391 -12.85 1.80 10.31
N GLY A 392 -12.55 3.01 10.78
CA GLY A 392 -13.07 4.24 10.18
C GLY A 392 -12.41 4.51 8.83
N GLY A 393 -13.20 4.58 7.76
CA GLY A 393 -12.72 4.89 6.41
C GLY A 393 -13.34 6.15 5.80
N LEU A 394 -13.31 6.23 4.47
CA LEU A 394 -13.73 7.42 3.73
C LEU A 394 -15.26 7.53 3.62
N TYR A 395 -15.76 8.77 3.70
CA TYR A 395 -17.16 9.09 3.46
C TYR A 395 -17.51 8.91 1.98
N VAL A 396 -18.73 8.44 1.75
CA VAL A 396 -19.29 8.25 0.41
C VAL A 396 -20.62 8.97 0.27
N LYS A 397 -20.90 9.45 -0.94
CA LYS A 397 -22.16 10.13 -1.27
C LYS A 397 -22.75 9.59 -2.56
N ARG A 398 -24.04 9.81 -2.75
CA ARG A 398 -24.70 9.56 -4.03
C ARG A 398 -24.51 10.78 -4.94
N ASN A 399 -24.10 10.55 -6.18
CA ASN A 399 -24.04 11.60 -7.19
C ASN A 399 -25.45 11.91 -7.75
N THR A 400 -25.54 12.86 -8.68
CA THR A 400 -26.80 13.23 -9.36
C THR A 400 -27.45 12.06 -10.10
N ALA A 401 -26.65 11.10 -10.59
CA ALA A 401 -27.11 9.86 -11.21
C ALA A 401 -27.47 8.76 -10.18
N LYS A 402 -27.63 9.10 -8.90
CA LYS A 402 -27.95 8.19 -7.77
C LYS A 402 -26.91 7.08 -7.49
N LYS A 403 -25.78 7.05 -8.20
CA LYS A 403 -24.66 6.12 -7.99
C LYS A 403 -23.80 6.54 -6.80
N TRP A 404 -23.21 5.59 -6.09
CA TRP A 404 -22.27 5.87 -5.00
C TRP A 404 -20.90 6.26 -5.54
N VAL A 405 -20.36 7.35 -5.01
CA VAL A 405 -19.02 7.87 -5.32
C VAL A 405 -18.30 8.20 -4.02
N MET A 406 -16.96 8.09 -4.04
CA MET A 406 -16.13 8.63 -2.96
C MET A 406 -16.42 10.13 -2.81
N GLU A 407 -16.54 10.61 -1.58
CA GLU A 407 -16.59 12.05 -1.35
C GLU A 407 -15.20 12.65 -1.57
N SER A 408 -14.90 12.99 -2.83
CA SER A 408 -13.81 13.89 -3.16
C SER A 408 -14.01 15.18 -2.38
N SER A 409 -13.14 15.44 -1.41
CA SER A 409 -12.98 16.77 -0.86
C SER A 409 -12.36 17.62 -1.97
N ALA A 410 -13.21 18.39 -2.65
CA ALA A 410 -12.80 19.45 -3.55
C ALA A 410 -12.20 20.60 -2.73
N GLN A 411 -11.05 20.32 -2.11
CA GLN A 411 -10.25 21.26 -1.36
C GLN A 411 -9.02 21.58 -2.20
N THR A 412 -8.81 22.86 -2.42
CA THR A 412 -7.49 23.38 -2.76
C THR A 412 -6.48 22.82 -1.74
N PRO A 413 -5.23 22.52 -2.13
CA PRO A 413 -4.15 22.21 -1.18
C PRO A 413 -3.74 23.46 -0.40
N ARG A 414 -4.68 24.00 0.38
CA ARG A 414 -4.38 24.70 1.62
C ARG A 414 -3.73 23.64 2.49
N PHE A 415 -2.52 23.93 2.96
CA PHE A 415 -1.86 23.12 3.97
C PHE A 415 -2.66 23.30 5.27
N ASN A 416 -3.79 22.60 5.40
CA ASN A 416 -4.66 22.68 6.56
C ASN A 416 -3.95 22.02 7.73
N LEU A 417 -3.81 22.78 8.82
CA LEU A 417 -2.61 22.73 9.66
C LEU A 417 -2.93 22.58 11.14
N PHE A 418 -4.00 21.84 11.44
CA PHE A 418 -4.41 21.48 12.79
C PHE A 418 -4.98 20.07 12.77
N GLY A 419 -4.70 19.29 13.83
CA GLY A 419 -5.40 18.05 14.17
C GLY A 419 -5.00 16.80 13.38
N ARG A 420 -4.22 15.92 14.01
CA ARG A 420 -4.15 14.47 13.71
C ARG A 420 -3.87 13.66 14.97
N LEU A 421 -4.82 13.64 15.91
CA LEU A 421 -4.77 12.81 17.12
C LEU A 421 -5.03 11.33 16.76
N LYS A 422 -4.19 10.72 15.91
CA LYS A 422 -4.37 9.30 15.54
C LYS A 422 -3.85 8.38 16.64
N THR A 423 -4.81 7.79 17.34
CA THR A 423 -4.61 6.94 18.52
C THR A 423 -3.89 5.63 18.19
N TRP A 424 -2.91 5.37 19.03
CA TRP A 424 -2.26 4.10 19.37
C TRP A 424 -2.84 2.81 18.77
N ASP A 425 -4.09 2.48 19.11
CA ASP A 425 -4.66 1.15 18.83
C ASP A 425 -5.05 0.95 17.35
N ILE A 426 -5.33 2.04 16.63
CA ILE A 426 -5.52 2.01 15.17
C ILE A 426 -4.17 1.74 14.48
N VAL A 427 -3.10 2.41 14.92
CA VAL A 427 -1.76 2.29 14.28
C VAL A 427 -1.08 0.96 14.61
N ARG A 428 -1.32 0.38 15.79
CA ARG A 428 -0.77 -0.93 16.18
C ARG A 428 -1.21 -2.08 15.27
N ASN A 429 -2.48 -2.10 14.87
CA ASN A 429 -3.00 -3.03 13.86
C ASN A 429 -2.75 -2.50 12.42
N GLY A 430 -2.48 -1.19 12.30
CA GLY A 430 -2.30 -0.45 11.08
C GLY A 430 -0.84 -0.24 10.63
N MET A 431 0.15 -1.02 11.07
CA MET A 431 1.52 -0.94 10.55
C MET A 431 2.08 -2.30 10.10
N ASN A 432 2.55 -2.37 8.86
CA ASN A 432 3.36 -3.49 8.40
C ASN A 432 4.81 -3.29 8.87
N VAL A 433 5.30 -4.18 9.74
CA VAL A 433 6.67 -4.11 10.29
C VAL A 433 7.67 -4.53 9.21
N GLU A 434 8.68 -3.68 8.98
CA GLU A 434 9.77 -3.92 8.02
C GLU A 434 11.08 -4.33 8.74
N ALA A 435 11.28 -3.95 10.00
CA ALA A 435 12.41 -4.39 10.85
C ALA A 435 12.15 -4.12 12.35
N ASP A 436 12.57 -5.03 13.24
CA ASP A 436 12.48 -4.91 14.71
C ASP A 436 13.88 -4.87 15.37
N GLY A 437 14.17 -3.75 16.04
CA GLY A 437 15.41 -3.48 16.74
C GLY A 437 16.52 -2.95 15.83
N MET A 438 17.43 -2.16 16.42
CA MET A 438 18.53 -1.51 15.71
C MET A 438 19.45 -2.50 14.97
N ARG A 439 19.51 -3.76 15.40
CA ARG A 439 20.28 -4.80 14.72
C ARG A 439 19.73 -5.12 13.33
N GLU A 440 18.42 -5.34 13.23
CA GLU A 440 17.77 -5.65 11.95
C GLU A 440 17.67 -4.38 11.09
N ILE A 441 17.36 -3.23 11.70
CA ILE A 441 17.35 -1.93 11.01
C ILE A 441 18.73 -1.61 10.42
N GLN A 442 19.84 -1.90 11.10
CA GLN A 442 21.20 -1.71 10.55
C GLN A 442 21.49 -2.65 9.37
N GLN A 443 20.96 -3.87 9.38
CA GLN A 443 21.19 -4.87 8.32
C GLN A 443 20.35 -4.60 7.07
N LEU A 444 19.07 -4.30 7.23
CA LEU A 444 18.13 -4.06 6.12
C LEU A 444 18.12 -2.60 5.65
N PHE A 445 18.33 -1.65 6.55
CA PHE A 445 18.16 -0.21 6.30
C PHE A 445 19.27 0.64 6.96
N PRO A 446 20.56 0.47 6.60
CA PRO A 446 21.68 1.14 7.27
C PRO A 446 21.57 2.67 7.30
N VAL A 447 20.98 3.28 6.27
CA VAL A 447 20.69 4.73 6.24
C VAL A 447 19.65 5.10 7.31
N ARG A 448 18.56 4.33 7.45
CA ARG A 448 17.54 4.56 8.49
C ARG A 448 18.15 4.46 9.89
N ALA A 449 19.03 3.48 10.14
CA ALA A 449 19.75 3.37 11.41
C ALA A 449 20.60 4.61 11.73
N ARG A 450 21.29 5.19 10.74
CA ARG A 450 22.04 6.44 10.90
C ARG A 450 21.13 7.62 11.23
N LEU A 451 19.99 7.74 10.54
CA LEU A 451 19.02 8.83 10.77
C LEU A 451 18.37 8.77 12.17
N ILE A 452 18.17 7.55 12.72
CA ILE A 452 17.72 7.37 14.11
C ILE A 452 18.76 7.95 15.09
N ASN A 453 20.03 7.57 14.92
CA ASN A 453 21.11 8.06 15.79
C ASN A 453 21.27 9.58 15.71
N GLU A 454 21.25 10.15 14.50
CA GLU A 454 21.30 11.61 14.29
C GLU A 454 20.15 12.34 15.00
N GLY A 455 18.93 11.82 14.91
CA GLY A 455 17.77 12.35 15.63
C GLY A 455 17.93 12.26 17.16
N LEU A 456 18.42 11.13 17.68
CA LEU A 456 18.69 10.94 19.11
C LEU A 456 19.76 11.90 19.63
N ASP A 457 20.83 12.13 18.86
CA ASP A 457 21.94 13.00 19.23
C ASP A 457 21.48 14.46 19.29
N LEU A 458 20.73 14.94 18.30
CA LEU A 458 20.16 16.29 18.32
C LEU A 458 19.09 16.46 19.40
N ALA A 459 18.22 15.46 19.62
CA ALA A 459 17.26 15.48 20.73
C ALA A 459 17.94 15.58 22.10
N THR A 460 19.06 14.86 22.27
CA THR A 460 19.87 14.88 23.50
C THR A 460 20.59 16.21 23.68
N HIS A 461 21.07 16.81 22.58
CA HIS A 461 21.59 18.18 22.60
C HIS A 461 20.53 19.17 23.06
N TYR A 462 19.32 19.13 22.50
CA TYR A 462 18.21 20.00 22.92
C TYR A 462 17.84 19.82 24.40
N ALA A 463 17.71 18.57 24.88
CA ALA A 463 17.37 18.30 26.27
C ALA A 463 18.48 18.74 27.26
N TRP A 464 19.75 18.51 26.92
CA TRP A 464 20.89 18.97 27.72
C TRP A 464 21.00 20.50 27.76
N THR A 465 20.94 21.16 26.60
CA THR A 465 21.03 22.62 26.50
C THR A 465 19.85 23.29 27.21
N SER A 466 18.64 22.71 27.10
CA SER A 466 17.46 23.13 27.88
C SER A 466 17.73 23.09 29.38
N TYR A 467 18.22 21.96 29.90
CA TYR A 467 18.55 21.81 31.31
C TYR A 467 19.58 22.85 31.79
N ARG A 468 20.63 23.10 30.99
CA ARG A 468 21.66 24.11 31.29
C ARG A 468 21.08 25.52 31.30
N ASN A 469 20.27 25.89 30.31
CA ASN A 469 19.60 27.18 30.24
C ASN A 469 18.64 27.41 31.43
N LEU A 470 17.93 26.36 31.89
CA LEU A 470 17.08 26.42 33.08
C LEU A 470 17.86 26.63 34.39
N GLN A 471 19.08 26.09 34.53
CA GLN A 471 19.91 26.35 35.73
C GLN A 471 20.30 27.82 35.86
N LEU A 472 20.44 28.55 34.74
CA LEU A 472 20.77 29.98 34.75
C LEU A 472 19.61 30.83 35.30
N LEU A 473 18.36 30.38 35.11
CA LEU A 473 17.18 31.05 35.67
C LEU A 473 17.14 31.03 37.20
N LYS A 474 17.76 30.03 37.85
CA LYS A 474 17.79 29.91 39.32
C LYS A 474 18.67 30.97 39.99
N ASN A 475 19.63 31.52 39.27
CA ASN A 475 20.68 32.39 39.80
C ASN A 475 20.63 33.83 39.25
N ALA A 476 19.70 34.14 38.33
CA ALA A 476 19.65 35.42 37.63
C ALA A 476 18.85 36.50 38.41
N PRO A 477 19.42 37.69 38.68
CA PRO A 477 18.72 38.76 39.38
C PRO A 477 17.90 39.64 38.43
N THR A 478 16.62 39.88 38.76
CA THR A 478 15.74 41.00 38.31
C THR A 478 15.57 41.35 36.81
N GLN A 479 16.36 40.79 35.89
CA GLN A 479 16.42 41.19 34.48
C GLN A 479 15.92 40.07 33.56
N THR A 480 15.06 40.41 32.59
CA THR A 480 14.42 39.42 31.71
C THR A 480 15.41 38.94 30.65
N THR A 481 15.88 37.69 30.78
CA THR A 481 16.73 37.02 29.76
C THR A 481 15.87 36.48 28.60
N PRO A 482 16.45 36.10 27.43
CA PRO A 482 15.69 35.46 26.34
C PRO A 482 14.93 34.21 26.79
N MET A 483 15.51 33.44 27.71
CA MET A 483 14.88 32.28 28.33
C MET A 483 13.67 32.67 29.21
N HIS A 484 13.76 33.76 29.99
CA HIS A 484 12.58 34.28 30.69
C HIS A 484 11.48 34.69 29.70
N GLN A 485 11.83 35.34 28.59
CA GLN A 485 10.86 35.80 27.59
C GLN A 485 10.14 34.61 26.93
N LEU A 486 10.88 33.58 26.50
CA LEU A 486 10.31 32.35 25.93
C LEU A 486 9.29 31.70 26.87
N ILE A 487 9.60 31.59 28.17
CA ILE A 487 8.68 31.00 29.16
C ILE A 487 7.47 31.92 29.42
N LYS A 488 7.65 33.25 29.46
CA LYS A 488 6.53 34.20 29.55
C LYS A 488 5.56 34.06 28.39
N ASP A 489 6.09 33.96 27.16
CA ASP A 489 5.30 33.87 25.93
C ASP A 489 4.59 32.50 25.82
N PHE A 490 5.27 31.42 26.19
CA PHE A 490 4.70 30.07 26.20
C PHE A 490 3.53 29.90 27.19
N LEU A 491 3.66 30.41 28.43
CA LEU A 491 2.57 30.36 29.41
C LEU A 491 1.56 31.51 29.27
N GLY A 492 1.89 32.59 28.56
CA GLY A 492 1.12 33.83 28.57
C GLY A 492 1.06 34.45 29.96
N VAL A 493 2.22 34.71 30.59
CA VAL A 493 2.33 35.29 31.95
C VAL A 493 3.31 36.48 32.00
N PRO A 494 3.05 37.52 32.82
CA PRO A 494 3.95 38.67 32.93
C PRO A 494 5.25 38.34 33.69
N LEU A 495 5.22 37.33 34.57
CA LEU A 495 6.31 36.91 35.45
C LEU A 495 6.42 35.39 35.48
N VAL A 496 7.66 34.89 35.39
CA VAL A 496 7.96 33.46 35.56
C VAL A 496 8.15 33.17 37.04
N LEU A 497 7.29 32.34 37.63
CA LEU A 497 7.41 31.94 39.03
C LEU A 497 8.35 30.72 39.19
N PRO A 498 9.03 30.55 40.35
CA PRO A 498 9.90 29.39 40.60
C PRO A 498 9.20 28.03 40.50
N GLU A 499 7.89 27.98 40.74
CA GLU A 499 7.12 26.75 40.55
C GLU A 499 6.94 26.37 39.07
N TYR A 500 6.94 27.35 38.15
CA TYR A 500 6.86 27.09 36.71
C TYR A 500 8.20 26.54 36.20
N THR A 501 9.33 27.13 36.62
CA THR A 501 10.66 26.63 36.22
C THR A 501 10.92 25.24 36.79
N ALA A 502 10.52 24.96 38.04
CA ALA A 502 10.63 23.62 38.63
C ALA A 502 9.78 22.56 37.90
N ALA A 503 8.57 22.90 37.45
CA ALA A 503 7.71 22.00 36.69
C ALA A 503 8.30 21.69 35.29
N ILE A 504 8.80 22.72 34.59
CA ILE A 504 9.47 22.57 33.28
C ILE A 504 10.76 21.74 33.44
N GLU A 505 11.60 22.05 34.44
CA GLU A 505 12.85 21.33 34.70
C GLU A 505 12.62 19.85 34.97
N LYS A 506 11.57 19.50 35.73
CA LYS A 506 11.19 18.10 35.98
C LYS A 506 10.94 17.34 34.68
N VAL A 507 10.19 17.91 33.74
CA VAL A 507 9.89 17.30 32.44
C VAL A 507 11.15 17.19 31.58
N VAL A 508 11.96 18.27 31.51
CA VAL A 508 13.24 18.26 30.79
C VAL A 508 14.17 17.16 31.31
N LEU A 509 14.28 16.99 32.62
CA LEU A 509 15.09 15.94 33.25
C LEU A 509 14.54 14.52 32.97
N GLN A 510 13.22 14.32 32.96
CA GLN A 510 12.62 13.04 32.59
C GLN A 510 12.94 12.65 31.15
N ILE A 511 12.76 13.59 30.20
CA ILE A 511 13.10 13.39 28.78
C ILE A 511 14.61 13.16 28.60
N PHE A 512 15.45 13.96 29.27
CA PHE A 512 16.91 13.82 29.18
C PHE A 512 17.39 12.47 29.71
N ALA A 513 16.85 12.00 30.84
CA ALA A 513 17.13 10.66 31.36
C ALA A 513 16.69 9.55 30.40
N ALA A 514 15.53 9.71 29.73
CA ALA A 514 15.03 8.76 28.73
C ALA A 514 15.90 8.71 27.47
N LEU A 515 16.44 9.86 27.03
CA LEU A 515 17.36 9.98 25.89
C LEU A 515 18.75 9.39 26.18
N LEU A 516 19.14 9.32 27.46
CA LEU A 516 20.38 8.69 27.93
C LEU A 516 20.21 7.23 28.36
N ASP A 517 18.98 6.69 28.33
CA ASP A 517 18.68 5.30 28.70
C ASP A 517 19.54 4.31 27.88
N PRO A 518 20.38 3.47 28.51
CA PRO A 518 21.20 2.49 27.81
C PRO A 518 20.38 1.52 26.94
N THR A 519 19.13 1.23 27.30
CA THR A 519 18.24 0.38 26.48
C THR A 519 17.90 1.04 25.15
N LEU A 520 17.82 2.37 25.10
CA LEU A 520 17.58 3.18 23.90
C LEU A 520 18.89 3.39 23.11
N ARG A 521 19.98 3.71 23.80
CA ARG A 521 21.26 4.11 23.20
C ARG A 521 22.18 2.96 22.77
N HIS A 522 22.00 1.75 23.27
CA HIS A 522 22.86 0.62 22.90
C HIS A 522 22.76 0.28 21.41
N ALA A 523 23.89 -0.01 20.75
CA ALA A 523 23.96 -0.27 19.30
C ALA A 523 23.06 -1.43 18.80
N LYS A 524 22.67 -2.34 19.70
CA LYS A 524 21.72 -3.45 19.45
C LYS A 524 20.39 -3.24 20.19
N SER A 525 19.95 -1.99 20.36
CA SER A 525 18.70 -1.65 21.04
C SER A 525 17.51 -2.38 20.43
N ARG A 526 16.61 -2.87 21.29
CA ARG A 526 15.30 -3.43 20.91
C ARG A 526 14.16 -2.41 21.04
N ARG A 527 14.49 -1.13 21.30
CA ARG A 527 13.53 -0.02 21.53
C ARG A 527 12.98 0.58 20.24
N PHE A 528 13.42 0.16 19.05
CA PHE A 528 12.99 0.75 17.78
C PHE A 528 12.39 -0.31 16.88
N VAL A 529 11.29 0.01 16.21
CA VAL A 529 10.72 -0.80 15.13
C VAL A 529 10.49 0.12 13.95
N VAL A 530 10.77 -0.36 12.74
CA VAL A 530 10.58 0.39 11.50
C VAL A 530 9.51 -0.30 10.68
N GLY A 531 8.60 0.47 10.11
CA GLY A 531 7.55 -0.09 9.26
C GLY A 531 6.82 0.93 8.40
N ARG A 532 5.82 0.43 7.70
CA ARG A 532 4.94 1.22 6.83
C ARG A 532 3.54 1.23 7.42
N ALA A 533 3.05 2.41 7.80
CA ALA A 533 1.65 2.57 8.17
C ALA A 533 0.76 2.21 6.97
N LEU A 534 -0.29 1.44 7.23
CA LEU A 534 -1.29 0.97 6.27
C LEU A 534 -2.26 2.11 5.94
N ASP A 535 -2.66 2.88 6.96
CA ASP A 535 -3.37 4.15 6.82
C ASP A 535 -2.41 5.35 6.94
N ASP A 536 -2.70 6.42 6.20
CA ASP A 536 -2.06 7.74 6.36
C ASP A 536 -0.50 7.76 6.40
N ALA A 537 0.14 6.87 5.64
CA ALA A 537 1.60 6.75 5.55
C ALA A 537 2.37 8.06 5.21
N ASP A 538 1.68 9.06 4.64
CA ASP A 538 2.22 10.40 4.33
C ASP A 538 2.15 11.40 5.50
N PHE A 539 1.60 10.99 6.64
CA PHE A 539 1.35 11.87 7.79
C PHE A 539 1.93 11.37 9.11
N VAL A 540 1.98 10.05 9.35
CA VAL A 540 2.55 9.47 10.58
C VAL A 540 4.08 9.58 10.56
N PHE A 541 4.65 10.25 11.56
CA PHE A 541 6.09 10.29 11.83
C PHE A 541 6.52 9.07 12.64
N ALA A 542 6.04 8.97 13.88
CA ALA A 542 6.32 7.87 14.76
C ALA A 542 5.14 7.56 15.69
N PHE A 543 5.33 6.55 16.54
CA PHE A 543 4.43 6.13 17.61
C PHE A 543 5.22 5.33 18.71
N THR A 544 4.70 5.14 19.91
CA THR A 544 5.15 4.47 21.15
C THR A 544 4.00 3.79 21.97
N VAL A 545 3.62 2.53 21.66
CA VAL A 545 2.48 1.80 22.31
C VAL A 545 2.59 1.71 23.86
N PRO A 546 1.64 2.23 24.67
CA PRO A 546 1.78 2.29 26.13
C PRO A 546 1.79 0.93 26.85
N ALA A 547 1.12 -0.08 26.29
CA ALA A 547 1.10 -1.44 26.82
C ALA A 547 2.37 -2.26 26.45
N ASP A 548 3.29 -1.70 25.66
CA ASP A 548 4.54 -2.38 25.31
C ASP A 548 5.50 -2.36 26.51
N GLN A 549 5.78 -3.54 27.05
CA GLN A 549 6.72 -3.75 28.15
C GLN A 549 8.14 -3.27 27.81
N LEU A 550 8.52 -3.31 26.54
CA LEU A 550 9.81 -2.81 26.05
C LEU A 550 9.75 -1.32 25.68
N LYS A 551 8.60 -0.65 25.76
CA LYS A 551 8.43 0.79 25.49
C LYS A 551 9.01 1.20 24.12
N LYS A 552 8.71 0.43 23.06
CA LYS A 552 9.33 0.64 21.74
C LYS A 552 8.79 1.88 21.04
N ILE A 553 9.61 2.41 20.12
CA ILE A 553 9.35 3.53 19.23
C ILE A 553 9.15 2.99 17.79
N TYR A 554 7.88 3.05 17.42
CA TYR A 554 7.14 2.91 16.17
C TYR A 554 7.56 3.88 15.06
N LEU A 555 8.65 3.67 14.32
CA LEU A 555 9.11 4.63 13.30
C LEU A 555 8.49 4.37 11.91
N ALA A 556 7.70 5.33 11.43
CA ALA A 556 7.05 5.28 10.12
C ALA A 556 7.84 6.06 9.04
N SER A 557 7.34 6.06 7.81
CA SER A 557 8.06 6.61 6.64
C SER A 557 8.40 8.10 6.75
N LYS A 558 7.56 8.90 7.42
CA LYS A 558 7.75 10.37 7.51
C LYS A 558 8.87 10.78 8.47
N PHE A 559 9.19 9.96 9.47
CA PHE A 559 10.39 10.16 10.31
C PHE A 559 11.68 10.14 9.48
N PHE A 560 11.78 9.22 8.52
CA PHE A 560 12.94 9.13 7.63
C PHE A 560 12.89 10.20 6.52
N PHE A 561 11.70 10.51 6.01
CA PHE A 561 11.49 11.47 4.94
C PHE A 561 10.40 12.51 5.33
N PRO A 562 10.76 13.57 6.08
CA PRO A 562 9.78 14.56 6.57
C PRO A 562 9.07 15.38 5.47
N LYS A 563 9.60 15.38 4.24
CA LYS A 563 9.12 16.17 3.07
C LYS A 563 9.12 17.70 3.32
N LEU A 564 10.01 18.18 4.20
CA LEU A 564 10.15 19.59 4.58
C LEU A 564 11.14 20.38 3.71
N ASP A 565 11.77 19.77 2.70
CA ASP A 565 12.82 20.41 1.89
C ASP A 565 12.32 21.65 1.13
N HIS A 566 11.00 21.81 0.98
CA HIS A 566 10.37 23.03 0.44
C HIS A 566 10.62 24.29 1.29
N TYR A 567 10.93 24.15 2.60
CA TYR A 567 11.36 25.26 3.44
C TYR A 567 12.77 25.75 3.08
N ARG A 568 13.62 24.92 2.48
CA ARG A 568 15.05 25.19 2.24
C ARG A 568 15.30 26.48 1.44
N ASN A 569 14.39 26.82 0.53
CA ASN A 569 14.45 28.02 -0.30
C ASN A 569 14.03 29.31 0.44
N TYR A 570 13.58 29.20 1.69
CA TYR A 570 13.01 30.26 2.51
C TYR A 570 13.66 30.36 3.90
N MET A 571 14.82 29.72 4.09
CA MET A 571 15.58 29.77 5.34
C MET A 571 16.57 30.94 5.35
N THR A 572 16.63 31.70 6.43
CA THR A 572 17.70 32.68 6.68
C THR A 572 19.02 31.98 7.02
N ASP A 573 18.96 30.89 7.80
CA ASP A 573 20.08 29.98 8.02
C ASP A 573 20.00 28.78 7.06
N VAL A 574 20.78 28.85 5.98
CA VAL A 574 20.94 27.74 5.03
C VAL A 574 21.69 26.54 5.61
N ALA A 575 22.37 26.63 6.75
CA ALA A 575 22.98 25.48 7.40
C ALA A 575 21.99 24.66 8.25
N PHE A 576 20.82 25.23 8.59
CA PHE A 576 19.87 24.61 9.50
C PHE A 576 19.44 23.19 9.05
N PRO A 577 19.62 22.15 9.90
CA PRO A 577 19.39 20.76 9.50
C PRO A 577 17.91 20.36 9.70
N ILE A 578 17.03 20.94 8.87
CA ILE A 578 15.56 20.79 8.90
C ILE A 578 15.09 19.36 9.21
N SER A 579 15.57 18.37 8.45
CA SER A 579 15.14 16.98 8.61
C SER A 579 15.65 16.29 9.88
N ALA A 580 16.81 16.70 10.41
CA ALA A 580 17.30 16.20 11.70
C ALA A 580 16.52 16.83 12.85
N HIS A 581 16.20 18.13 12.77
CA HIS A 581 15.33 18.81 13.73
C HIS A 581 13.97 18.10 13.80
N ALA A 582 13.32 17.84 12.66
CA ALA A 582 12.06 17.11 12.62
C ALA A 582 12.14 15.75 13.34
N ARG A 583 13.20 14.96 13.09
CA ARG A 583 13.45 13.68 13.79
C ARG A 583 13.67 13.86 15.30
N ALA A 584 14.43 14.87 15.70
CA ALA A 584 14.72 15.14 17.11
C ALA A 584 13.45 15.52 17.89
N SER A 585 12.65 16.44 17.33
CA SER A 585 11.34 16.81 17.88
C SER A 585 10.38 15.61 17.95
N THR A 586 10.32 14.77 16.89
CA THR A 586 9.55 13.51 16.96
C THR A 586 10.04 12.62 18.10
N LEU A 587 11.34 12.38 18.27
CA LEU A 587 11.84 11.51 19.34
C LEU A 587 11.55 12.05 20.75
N ILE A 588 11.57 13.37 20.94
CA ILE A 588 11.17 14.01 22.21
C ILE A 588 9.67 13.80 22.47
N HIS A 589 8.84 14.04 21.44
CA HIS A 589 7.39 13.82 21.47
C HIS A 589 7.07 12.35 21.87
N GLU A 590 7.62 11.37 21.16
CA GLU A 590 7.45 9.95 21.46
C GLU A 590 7.91 9.55 22.86
N LEU A 591 9.08 10.02 23.29
CA LEU A 591 9.57 9.74 24.64
C LEU A 591 8.70 10.38 25.73
N SER A 592 8.04 11.51 25.44
CA SER A 592 7.15 12.17 26.41
C SER A 592 5.95 11.29 26.78
N HIS A 593 5.35 10.57 25.83
CA HIS A 593 4.29 9.59 26.14
C HIS A 593 4.80 8.50 27.10
N ILE A 594 6.04 8.04 26.89
CA ILE A 594 6.64 6.94 27.66
C ILE A 594 7.01 7.36 29.11
N VAL A 595 7.64 8.53 29.31
CA VAL A 595 8.20 8.91 30.62
C VAL A 595 7.48 10.05 31.33
N CYS A 596 6.78 10.91 30.61
CA CYS A 596 5.97 11.99 31.18
C CYS A 596 4.47 11.64 31.22
N LYS A 597 4.04 10.58 30.51
CA LYS A 597 2.62 10.22 30.31
C LYS A 597 1.83 11.37 29.70
N THR A 598 2.42 12.04 28.72
CA THR A 598 1.68 12.98 27.89
C THR A 598 0.68 12.22 27.03
N GLU A 599 -0.39 12.91 26.65
CA GLU A 599 -1.23 12.51 25.53
C GLU A 599 -1.06 13.54 24.41
N ASP A 600 -1.56 13.23 23.22
CA ASP A 600 -1.75 14.25 22.19
C ASP A 600 -3.05 15.00 22.49
N ILE A 601 -2.94 16.29 22.77
CA ILE A 601 -4.06 17.21 23.05
C ILE A 601 -4.14 18.26 21.93
N ALA A 602 -3.00 18.78 21.48
CA ALA A 602 -2.90 19.76 20.40
C ALA A 602 -1.51 19.77 19.76
N TYR A 603 -1.46 19.97 18.44
CA TYR A 603 -0.20 20.09 17.69
C TYR A 603 0.21 21.55 17.51
N LEU A 604 1.45 21.84 17.88
CA LEU A 604 2.18 23.09 17.61
C LEU A 604 3.08 22.95 16.36
N GLU A 605 3.08 21.77 15.74
CA GLU A 605 3.93 21.39 14.61
C GLU A 605 5.42 21.52 14.97
N ALA A 606 5.81 21.03 16.16
CA ALA A 606 7.15 21.15 16.74
C ALA A 606 8.29 20.53 15.90
N TYR A 607 7.93 19.79 14.84
CA TYR A 607 8.85 19.18 13.89
C TYR A 607 9.25 20.11 12.72
N ARG A 608 8.60 21.27 12.58
CA ARG A 608 8.90 22.28 11.54
C ARG A 608 10.09 23.16 11.93
N PRO A 609 10.79 23.78 10.95
CA PRO A 609 11.87 24.73 11.26
C PRO A 609 11.41 25.86 12.18
N PHE A 610 12.31 26.34 13.03
CA PHE A 610 12.05 27.51 13.89
C PHE A 610 11.57 28.71 13.06
N SER A 611 10.48 29.36 13.49
CA SER A 611 9.78 30.39 12.71
C SER A 611 10.62 31.63 12.42
N ASP A 612 11.51 32.00 13.33
CA ASP A 612 12.48 33.10 13.18
C ASP A 612 13.55 32.82 12.12
N LEU A 613 13.80 31.54 11.79
CA LEU A 613 14.69 31.15 10.70
C LEU A 613 14.02 31.17 9.33
N ILE A 614 12.71 31.45 9.25
CA ILE A 614 12.01 31.65 7.97
C ILE A 614 12.13 33.13 7.57
N GLU A 615 12.61 33.35 6.35
CA GLU A 615 12.82 34.70 5.81
C GLU A 615 11.50 35.45 5.55
N THR A 616 11.58 36.77 5.51
CA THR A 616 10.41 37.66 5.42
C THR A 616 10.44 38.55 4.19
N THR A 617 11.34 38.33 3.22
CA THR A 617 11.37 39.11 1.98
C THR A 617 10.32 38.61 0.99
N ASN A 618 10.24 37.28 0.82
CA ASN A 618 9.30 36.61 -0.08
C ASN A 618 7.90 36.45 0.54
N ASP A 619 6.84 36.75 -0.20
CA ASP A 619 5.45 36.64 0.29
C ASP A 619 5.04 35.20 0.66
N ARG A 620 5.60 34.19 -0.03
CA ARG A 620 5.39 32.78 0.35
C ARG A 620 6.10 32.43 1.65
N ALA A 621 7.28 33.01 1.91
CA ALA A 621 8.02 32.82 3.15
C ALA A 621 7.29 33.50 4.33
N LYS A 622 6.82 34.74 4.14
CA LYS A 622 5.91 35.43 5.09
C LYS A 622 4.67 34.57 5.41
N GLY A 623 4.05 33.96 4.39
CA GLY A 623 2.91 33.07 4.56
C GLY A 623 3.24 31.79 5.35
N LEU A 624 4.36 31.13 5.05
CA LEU A 624 4.82 29.94 5.78
C LEU A 624 5.12 30.26 7.25
N ARG A 625 5.80 31.39 7.50
CA ARG A 625 6.15 31.88 8.83
C ARG A 625 4.92 32.26 9.63
N GLY A 626 4.06 33.12 9.08
CA GLY A 626 2.85 33.60 9.75
C GLY A 626 1.89 32.48 10.10
N THR A 627 1.72 31.47 9.24
CA THR A 627 0.94 30.28 9.56
C THR A 627 1.55 29.50 10.73
N LEU A 628 2.88 29.33 10.77
CA LEU A 628 3.55 28.62 11.86
C LEU A 628 3.48 29.37 13.20
N GLU A 629 3.70 30.69 13.17
CA GLU A 629 3.56 31.57 14.34
C GLU A 629 2.12 31.58 14.86
N ASP A 630 1.10 31.60 13.98
CA ASP A 630 -0.32 31.54 14.35
C ASP A 630 -0.65 30.22 15.10
N ILE A 631 -0.19 29.08 14.58
CA ILE A 631 -0.38 27.76 15.22
C ILE A 631 0.32 27.71 16.56
N GLN A 632 1.61 28.05 16.61
CA GLN A 632 2.41 27.95 17.84
C GLN A 632 1.93 28.91 18.94
N THR A 633 1.35 30.05 18.55
CA THR A 633 0.74 30.99 19.50
C THR A 633 -0.69 30.64 19.90
N LYS A 634 -1.48 29.89 19.10
CA LYS A 634 -2.92 29.66 19.35
C LYS A 634 -3.36 28.20 19.52
N ALA A 635 -2.51 27.20 19.32
CA ALA A 635 -2.91 25.80 19.44
C ALA A 635 -3.25 25.38 20.88
N LEU A 636 -2.41 25.76 21.86
CA LEU A 636 -2.62 25.41 23.27
C LEU A 636 -2.01 26.47 24.20
N SER A 637 -2.59 27.67 24.23
CA SER A 637 -2.09 28.82 25.00
C SER A 637 -3.23 29.71 25.53
N SER A 638 -2.90 30.76 26.29
CA SER A 638 -3.85 31.80 26.69
C SER A 638 -4.44 32.62 25.53
N HIS A 639 -3.91 32.50 24.31
CA HIS A 639 -4.38 33.16 23.09
C HIS A 639 -5.23 32.24 22.19
N SER A 640 -5.40 30.97 22.56
CA SER A 640 -6.30 30.05 21.87
C SER A 640 -7.75 30.56 21.88
N PRO A 641 -8.50 30.50 20.78
CA PRO A 641 -9.95 30.68 20.85
C PRO A 641 -10.57 29.62 21.77
N LEU A 642 -11.49 29.99 22.66
CA LEU A 642 -12.13 29.06 23.61
C LEU A 642 -12.75 27.85 22.91
N THR A 643 -13.37 28.05 21.74
CA THR A 643 -13.94 26.99 20.91
C THR A 643 -12.91 26.05 20.29
N HIS A 644 -11.65 26.49 20.12
CA HIS A 644 -10.56 25.69 19.54
C HIS A 644 -9.75 24.95 20.60
N LEU A 645 -9.88 25.33 21.89
CA LEU A 645 -9.28 24.55 22.97
C LEU A 645 -10.02 23.22 23.15
N PHE A 646 -9.25 22.15 23.29
CA PHE A 646 -9.76 20.79 23.50
C PHE A 646 -10.73 20.36 22.41
N ALA A 647 -10.38 20.71 21.17
CA ALA A 647 -11.10 20.33 19.96
C ALA A 647 -10.11 20.01 18.82
N VAL A 648 -10.52 19.16 17.90
CA VAL A 648 -9.73 18.68 16.76
C VAL A 648 -10.43 19.10 15.48
N ILE A 649 -9.67 19.50 14.45
CA ILE A 649 -10.25 19.68 13.12
C ILE A 649 -10.28 18.31 12.44
N ASN A 650 -11.48 17.86 12.08
CA ASN A 650 -11.66 16.69 11.24
C ASN A 650 -11.10 16.97 9.83
N PRO A 651 -10.05 16.26 9.38
CA PRO A 651 -9.36 16.59 8.13
C PRO A 651 -10.19 16.29 6.87
N VAL A 652 -11.31 15.56 7.00
CA VAL A 652 -12.20 15.23 5.87
C VAL A 652 -13.33 16.26 5.73
N THR A 653 -13.97 16.62 6.83
CA THR A 653 -15.12 17.56 6.84
C THR A 653 -14.71 19.01 7.07
N LEU A 654 -13.51 19.26 7.61
CA LEU A 654 -13.06 20.53 8.20
C LEU A 654 -13.96 21.06 9.32
N SER A 655 -14.81 20.22 9.90
CA SER A 655 -15.54 20.59 11.13
C SER A 655 -14.58 20.50 12.32
N LEU A 656 -14.72 21.46 13.22
CA LEU A 656 -14.15 21.40 14.56
C LEU A 656 -15.01 20.45 15.40
N GLU A 657 -14.38 19.48 16.05
CA GLU A 657 -15.03 18.44 16.85
C GLU A 657 -14.37 18.41 18.24
N ASP A 658 -15.18 18.44 19.30
CA ASP A 658 -14.69 18.43 20.69
C ASP A 658 -14.10 17.06 21.07
N LEU A 659 -13.09 17.04 21.95
CA LEU A 659 -12.50 15.77 22.43
C LEU A 659 -13.59 14.91 23.13
N GLY A 660 -13.63 13.62 22.81
CA GLY A 660 -14.69 12.67 23.18
C GLY A 660 -15.86 12.59 22.21
N GLU A 661 -16.04 13.56 21.32
CA GLU A 661 -17.12 13.58 20.30
C GLU A 661 -16.57 13.49 18.85
N THR A 662 -15.28 13.17 18.70
CA THR A 662 -14.60 13.14 17.39
C THR A 662 -15.10 12.02 16.47
N SER A 663 -15.39 12.38 15.22
CA SER A 663 -15.86 11.45 14.18
C SER A 663 -14.73 10.91 13.29
N TYR A 664 -13.54 11.50 13.31
CA TYR A 664 -12.39 11.03 12.52
C TYR A 664 -11.36 10.20 13.32
N GLU A 665 -11.21 10.48 14.61
CA GLU A 665 -10.16 9.96 15.51
C GLU A 665 -10.75 9.55 16.88
N GLU A 666 -10.03 8.77 17.69
CA GLU A 666 -10.44 8.43 19.07
C GLU A 666 -9.76 9.39 20.07
N SER A 667 -10.51 10.28 20.70
CA SER A 667 -9.94 11.34 21.55
C SER A 667 -10.19 11.17 23.05
N ASP A 668 -10.78 10.05 23.48
CA ASP A 668 -11.17 9.79 24.87
C ASP A 668 -10.01 9.87 25.87
N ARG A 669 -8.81 9.45 25.47
CA ARG A 669 -7.61 9.54 26.33
C ARG A 669 -7.13 10.97 26.49
N ALA A 670 -7.15 11.76 25.42
CA ALA A 670 -6.83 13.18 25.47
C ALA A 670 -7.86 13.94 26.34
N LEU A 671 -9.15 13.63 26.20
CA LEU A 671 -10.22 14.16 27.05
C LEU A 671 -10.00 13.81 28.53
N ALA A 672 -9.75 12.53 28.84
CA ALA A 672 -9.51 12.07 30.20
C ALA A 672 -8.27 12.74 30.82
N GLN A 673 -7.20 12.95 30.05
CA GLN A 673 -6.01 13.67 30.46
C GLN A 673 -6.29 15.16 30.72
N VAL A 674 -7.07 15.82 29.86
CA VAL A 674 -7.51 17.21 30.06
C VAL A 674 -8.31 17.34 31.36
N PHE A 675 -9.28 16.45 31.61
CA PHE A 675 -10.05 16.44 32.86
C PHE A 675 -9.17 16.16 34.09
N ALA A 676 -8.24 15.21 34.01
CA ALA A 676 -7.31 14.90 35.10
C ALA A 676 -6.37 16.08 35.44
N LEU A 677 -5.89 16.82 34.44
CA LEU A 677 -4.96 17.94 34.63
C LEU A 677 -5.66 19.27 35.01
N THR A 678 -6.91 19.47 34.58
CA THR A 678 -7.72 20.63 34.96
C THR A 678 -8.50 20.44 36.25
N GLY A 679 -8.73 19.20 36.68
CA GLY A 679 -9.62 18.86 37.80
C GLY A 679 -11.11 19.05 37.49
N GLN A 680 -11.47 19.19 36.21
CA GLN A 680 -12.83 19.49 35.75
C GLN A 680 -13.49 18.26 35.09
N VAL A 681 -14.82 18.28 34.99
CA VAL A 681 -15.64 17.17 34.44
C VAL A 681 -16.43 17.55 33.18
N THR A 682 -16.30 18.80 32.70
CA THR A 682 -16.88 19.28 31.44
C THR A 682 -15.84 20.08 30.67
N LEU A 683 -15.92 20.05 29.33
CA LEU A 683 -14.96 20.78 28.49
C LEU A 683 -15.03 22.29 28.70
N ASP A 684 -16.22 22.87 28.89
CA ASP A 684 -16.35 24.32 29.11
C ASP A 684 -15.73 24.76 30.44
N ALA A 685 -15.87 23.96 31.51
CA ALA A 685 -15.18 24.22 32.77
C ALA A 685 -13.65 24.04 32.63
N ALA A 686 -13.20 23.00 31.92
CA ALA A 686 -11.78 22.79 31.62
C ALA A 686 -11.17 23.94 30.81
N ARG A 687 -11.89 24.44 29.80
CA ARG A 687 -11.53 25.61 28.98
C ARG A 687 -11.41 26.88 29.83
N ALA A 688 -12.38 27.13 30.70
CA ALA A 688 -12.37 28.28 31.60
C ALA A 688 -11.20 28.24 32.60
N GLU A 689 -10.95 27.08 33.23
CA GLU A 689 -9.83 26.89 34.16
C GLU A 689 -8.47 27.03 33.45
N PHE A 690 -8.32 26.44 32.26
CA PHE A 690 -7.09 26.57 31.45
C PHE A 690 -6.79 28.03 31.07
N MET A 691 -7.81 28.85 30.82
CA MET A 691 -7.62 30.27 30.52
C MET A 691 -7.27 31.10 31.78
N SER A 692 -8.00 30.90 32.87
CA SER A 692 -7.84 31.71 34.09
C SER A 692 -6.60 31.35 34.91
N ASN A 693 -6.21 30.08 34.94
CA ASN A 693 -5.20 29.56 35.86
C ASN A 693 -3.91 29.15 35.12
N ALA A 694 -2.88 29.99 35.23
CA ALA A 694 -1.58 29.75 34.60
C ALA A 694 -0.88 28.45 35.07
N LYS A 695 -1.14 27.98 36.29
CA LYS A 695 -0.57 26.74 36.82
C LYS A 695 -1.23 25.50 36.21
N VAL A 696 -2.56 25.53 36.07
CA VAL A 696 -3.31 24.48 35.36
C VAL A 696 -2.96 24.50 33.87
N ARG A 697 -2.85 25.68 33.26
CA ARG A 697 -2.38 25.83 31.87
C ARG A 697 -1.02 25.19 31.66
N LEU A 698 -0.05 25.46 32.54
CA LEU A 698 1.27 24.81 32.47
C LEU A 698 1.16 23.30 32.64
N ALA A 699 0.33 22.79 33.55
CA ALA A 699 0.13 21.36 33.73
C ALA A 699 -0.43 20.69 32.47
N VAL A 700 -1.42 21.30 31.80
CA VAL A 700 -1.98 20.85 30.52
C VAL A 700 -0.95 20.95 29.38
N GLN A 701 -0.20 22.04 29.29
CA GLN A 701 0.87 22.22 28.29
C GLN A 701 2.03 21.21 28.50
N LEU A 702 2.39 20.86 29.73
CA LEU A 702 3.39 19.82 30.02
C LEU A 702 2.80 18.40 29.93
N GLY A 703 1.48 18.27 29.92
CA GLY A 703 0.74 17.02 29.68
C GLY A 703 0.46 16.72 28.21
N ASN A 704 0.81 17.63 27.29
CA ASN A 704 0.68 17.46 25.84
C ASN A 704 2.05 17.21 25.19
N ALA A 705 2.15 16.18 24.33
CA ALA A 705 3.43 15.72 23.80
C ALA A 705 4.11 16.74 22.86
N ASP A 706 3.34 17.41 22.00
CA ASP A 706 3.91 18.33 21.01
C ASP A 706 4.34 19.67 21.62
N THR A 707 3.69 20.14 22.69
CA THR A 707 4.19 21.30 23.48
C THR A 707 5.46 20.98 24.23
N VAL A 708 5.63 19.76 24.77
CA VAL A 708 6.89 19.33 25.41
C VAL A 708 8.03 19.27 24.37
N SER A 709 7.73 18.73 23.19
CA SER A 709 8.66 18.72 22.03
C SER A 709 9.05 20.13 21.57
N TRP A 710 8.07 21.01 21.40
CA TRP A 710 8.28 22.42 21.04
C TRP A 710 9.14 23.12 22.08
N LEU A 711 8.78 23.00 23.36
CA LEU A 711 9.47 23.69 24.45
C LEU A 711 10.93 23.22 24.56
N ILE A 712 11.19 21.91 24.59
CA ILE A 712 12.57 21.38 24.71
C ILE A 712 13.42 21.73 23.49
N SER A 713 12.87 21.70 22.28
CA SER A 713 13.62 22.08 21.07
C SER A 713 13.94 23.57 21.02
N HIS A 714 13.03 24.45 21.46
CA HIS A 714 13.25 25.91 21.46
C HIS A 714 14.19 26.35 22.61
N MET A 715 13.97 25.85 23.84
CA MET A 715 14.87 26.10 24.97
C MET A 715 16.27 25.50 24.74
N GLY A 716 16.34 24.40 23.99
CA GLY A 716 17.55 23.64 23.73
C GLY A 716 18.34 24.06 22.50
N ARG A 717 17.80 24.97 21.67
CA ARG A 717 18.38 25.34 20.37
C ARG A 717 19.80 25.90 20.47
N GLN A 718 20.07 26.68 21.52
CA GLN A 718 21.34 27.39 21.72
C GLN A 718 21.62 27.58 23.21
N LEU A 719 22.88 27.39 23.61
CA LEU A 719 23.31 27.57 25.00
C LEU A 719 23.51 29.07 25.27
N HIS A 720 22.74 29.62 26.20
CA HIS A 720 22.95 30.98 26.66
C HIS A 720 24.12 30.99 27.66
N THR A 721 25.33 31.35 27.23
CA THR A 721 26.51 31.35 28.11
C THR A 721 26.54 32.50 29.11
N ASN A 722 25.72 33.52 28.89
CA ASN A 722 25.68 34.72 29.70
C ASN A 722 24.50 34.62 30.67
N THR A 723 24.77 34.49 31.96
CA THR A 723 23.96 35.24 32.95
C THR A 723 24.06 36.73 32.61
N PRO A 724 22.97 37.50 32.76
CA PRO A 724 23.02 38.96 32.61
C PRO A 724 24.01 39.58 33.61
#